data_AF-A0A352X1T0-F1
#
_entry.id   AF-A0A352X1T0-F1
#
_cell.length_a   1.000
_cell.length_b   1.000
_cell.length_c   1.000
_cell.angle_alpha   90.00
_cell.angle_beta   90.00
_cell.angle_gamma   90.00
#
_symmetry.space_group_name_H-M   'P 1'
#
loop_
_entity.id
_entity.type
_entity.pdbx_description
1 polymer ?
#
loop_
_entity_poly.entity_id
_entity_poly.type
_entity_poly.pdbx_seq_one_letter_code
_entity_poly.pdbx_strand_id
1 'polypeptide(L)'
;MFKKLLSVLLAVMMVVSVMAVGVVNTAAATTDGFTPESTKLYFDTEGTGWDMSTTRDKVAFHIFGGDLGTEANPTAGLKWGARQAIGTATSGESGVFEIDPAAKLGITLTPGVQYKIIFVHTNGSNWKEQTYDLLFTTDCLGHVAYSDGSTYENPVDSSKKTTAAFWRDMDATKYGPVLQISSIGNVVGTCPEAGKTPESIFTDFLTVVDSVTNVTTYANAYHYMVESGNKTDQQLIDDIGAGLGLTKDQVQAAFTDNEVETTWSFDASTLPEAHKHTPGEPVQENVVPATFYTEGSYDEVIYCTECNEEISRESKTIDKVTPDANKLYFDTNGTGWEMGTKNKVAFHIFGGDIENGLQWGASKSIGNATEGQPGVFEVDPANGKQGYTLNPGVQYKIIFVRTDGRNWKEQTYDLLFTTDCLGHIAYCDGTEYENPVDSSKKTLAAFWKDMDATEVGPVLQISSIGNVVGTCPEAGKTPASIFTDFLTVVDSVTGTTTYVNAKKYVVEPGTKTDQQLIDDIGTGLGLTKQQVYDAFTNNSVETTWDYTVSTLPGEVVPAHTHTPGEPVQENVVPASCTAEGSYDEVVYCTGCNEELSREHKTIDKLAHTPGEAVRENEVPASCKAEGSYDEVVYCTECNEELSRETKTIDKLAHTPGEPVQENVDPASCTAEGSYDEVVYCTECGEKLSQTHKTIDKLAHTPGGEVIENREVTHDYIQYEVVHYCTDCNIELSRETVQEPIITHTLTYVPEVPATEEAEGTKAHYTCSGCDKLFSDAAGTVEVTEADLVIPKLTHTHTPGEPVQENVVPASCSAEGSYDVVVYCTSCNAEISREHKTIDKLAHTLTYKAGKKATEEADGWQAHFVCTECKKYFADGEGQQEITWEQIVIPKLTHVHTPGEPVQENVVPASCSAEGSYDEVVYCTSCNAELSREHKTIDKLAHTPGTAVQENVVPASCSAEGSYDEVVYCTSCNAELSREHKTIDKLAHTPGTAVQENVVPASCTAEGSYDEVVYCTECQAELSREHKTIDKTAHTIMIRPGQAATTEADGWNTHFYCTECNKLFTNATGTNETTWEAVRIPRIVTGKLGDIDGDGIVTILDVTVIQRVLAYIKPADDKMKKLGDVDGDGKITALDATKLQRWLLGLNQDLNIGEDV
;
A
#
# COMPACT_ATOMS: atom_id res chain seq x y z
N MET A 1 0.97 -85.65 -19.24
CA MET A 1 -0.22 -85.40 -18.39
C MET A 1 0.23 -85.18 -16.95
N PHE A 2 -0.40 -84.24 -16.24
CA PHE A 2 -0.34 -84.09 -14.77
C PHE A 2 0.93 -83.55 -14.07
N LYS A 3 1.85 -82.85 -14.75
CA LYS A 3 2.96 -82.11 -14.07
C LYS A 3 3.37 -80.76 -14.70
N LYS A 4 2.51 -80.11 -15.50
CA LYS A 4 2.75 -78.76 -16.04
C LYS A 4 1.61 -77.76 -15.76
N LEU A 5 0.77 -78.06 -14.75
CA LEU A 5 -0.36 -77.21 -14.35
C LEU A 5 -0.21 -76.61 -12.93
N LEU A 6 0.99 -76.61 -12.36
CA LEU A 6 1.24 -76.14 -10.98
C LEU A 6 2.44 -75.17 -10.85
N SER A 7 2.99 -74.67 -11.96
CA SER A 7 4.08 -73.67 -11.97
C SER A 7 3.64 -72.28 -12.44
N VAL A 8 2.35 -72.09 -12.72
CA VAL A 8 1.76 -70.81 -13.21
C VAL A 8 1.03 -70.05 -12.10
N LEU A 9 1.01 -70.56 -10.86
CA LEU A 9 0.25 -69.95 -9.75
C LEU A 9 1.08 -69.40 -8.59
N LEU A 10 2.41 -69.20 -8.74
CA LEU A 10 3.26 -68.76 -7.62
C LEU A 10 4.47 -67.86 -7.99
N ALA A 11 4.42 -67.15 -9.13
CA ALA A 11 5.53 -66.31 -9.61
C ALA A 11 5.16 -64.85 -9.97
N VAL A 12 4.02 -64.32 -9.54
CA VAL A 12 3.61 -62.92 -9.85
C VAL A 12 3.39 -62.09 -8.57
N MET A 13 4.23 -62.28 -7.54
CA MET A 13 4.28 -61.41 -6.36
C MET A 13 5.73 -60.97 -6.04
N MET A 14 5.90 -59.64 -5.98
CA MET A 14 6.92 -58.86 -5.25
C MET A 14 8.41 -58.95 -5.66
N VAL A 15 8.87 -57.93 -6.40
CA VAL A 15 9.89 -56.98 -5.89
C VAL A 15 9.35 -55.57 -6.10
N VAL A 16 9.01 -54.95 -4.96
CA VAL A 16 8.60 -53.56 -4.76
C VAL A 16 9.75 -52.87 -4.00
N SER A 17 9.87 -51.53 -4.15
CA SER A 17 10.65 -50.57 -3.33
C SER A 17 12.08 -50.27 -3.85
N VAL A 18 12.62 -49.03 -3.96
CA VAL A 18 12.25 -47.66 -3.52
C VAL A 18 13.04 -46.61 -4.38
N MET A 19 12.48 -45.39 -4.48
CA MET A 19 13.09 -44.03 -4.64
C MET A 19 13.25 -43.47 -6.06
N ALA A 20 13.06 -42.18 -6.36
CA ALA A 20 12.36 -40.99 -5.80
C ALA A 20 12.82 -39.79 -6.66
N VAL A 21 12.06 -38.68 -6.62
CA VAL A 21 12.39 -37.31 -7.08
C VAL A 21 12.24 -37.08 -8.61
N GLY A 22 11.38 -36.20 -9.14
CA GLY A 22 10.54 -35.14 -8.58
C GLY A 22 10.86 -33.81 -9.28
N VAL A 23 9.91 -33.24 -10.03
CA VAL A 23 9.69 -31.78 -10.09
C VAL A 23 8.18 -31.56 -10.13
N VAL A 24 7.76 -30.77 -9.14
CA VAL A 24 6.40 -30.40 -8.76
C VAL A 24 6.06 -29.11 -9.50
N ASN A 25 4.86 -29.00 -10.06
CA ASN A 25 4.13 -27.74 -10.03
C ASN A 25 2.77 -28.00 -9.37
N THR A 26 2.42 -27.06 -8.51
CA THR A 26 1.59 -27.18 -7.32
C THR A 26 0.10 -27.24 -7.63
N ALA A 27 -0.55 -28.29 -7.13
CA ALA A 27 -1.99 -28.36 -6.94
C ALA A 27 -2.43 -27.47 -5.78
N ALA A 28 -3.59 -26.82 -5.93
CA ALA A 28 -4.43 -26.43 -4.80
C ALA A 28 -5.75 -27.22 -4.88
N ALA A 29 -5.76 -28.31 -4.09
CA ALA A 29 -6.88 -29.03 -3.47
C ALA A 29 -8.04 -29.56 -4.35
N THR A 30 -8.09 -30.89 -4.54
CA THR A 30 -9.20 -31.72 -4.04
C THR A 30 -8.72 -33.14 -3.65
N THR A 31 -9.06 -33.53 -2.41
CA THR A 31 -9.35 -34.87 -1.85
C THR A 31 -8.36 -36.05 -1.97
N ASP A 32 -8.19 -36.75 -0.84
CA ASP A 32 -7.25 -37.85 -0.60
C ASP A 32 -7.59 -39.13 -1.41
N GLY A 33 -6.67 -39.58 -2.28
CA GLY A 33 -6.50 -41.00 -2.62
C GLY A 33 -7.26 -41.55 -3.83
N PHE A 34 -7.94 -40.73 -4.62
CA PHE A 34 -8.61 -41.15 -5.86
C PHE A 34 -7.75 -40.86 -7.11
N THR A 35 -7.62 -41.83 -8.01
CA THR A 35 -6.85 -41.68 -9.27
C THR A 35 -7.73 -42.07 -10.45
N PRO A 36 -8.23 -41.10 -11.23
CA PRO A 36 -9.07 -41.37 -12.41
C PRO A 36 -8.36 -42.21 -13.48
N GLU A 37 -9.07 -43.15 -14.10
CA GLU A 37 -8.61 -43.91 -15.26
C GLU A 37 -8.87 -43.12 -16.54
N SER A 38 -7.87 -43.06 -17.43
CA SER A 38 -7.92 -42.29 -18.68
C SER A 38 -8.92 -42.80 -19.73
N THR A 39 -9.65 -43.89 -19.46
CA THR A 39 -10.68 -44.44 -20.35
C THR A 39 -12.11 -44.24 -19.85
N LYS A 40 -12.29 -43.59 -18.68
CA LYS A 40 -13.58 -43.45 -18.01
C LYS A 40 -13.99 -41.98 -17.88
N LEU A 41 -15.29 -41.75 -17.78
CA LEU A 41 -15.86 -40.46 -17.40
C LEU A 41 -16.27 -40.51 -15.94
N TYR A 42 -16.07 -39.40 -15.24
CA TYR A 42 -16.36 -39.26 -13.82
C TYR A 42 -17.31 -38.10 -13.58
N PHE A 43 -18.23 -38.25 -12.64
CA PHE A 43 -19.12 -37.20 -12.17
C PHE A 43 -19.18 -37.17 -10.66
N ASP A 44 -18.86 -36.01 -10.09
CA ASP A 44 -18.99 -35.70 -8.69
C ASP A 44 -20.34 -35.06 -8.40
N THR A 45 -21.08 -35.66 -7.47
CA THR A 45 -22.37 -35.14 -7.02
C THR A 45 -22.23 -34.06 -5.96
N GLU A 46 -21.03 -33.84 -5.41
CA GLU A 46 -20.74 -32.73 -4.49
C GLU A 46 -20.97 -31.39 -5.21
N GLY A 47 -21.77 -30.51 -4.59
CA GLY A 47 -22.19 -29.23 -5.18
C GLY A 47 -23.44 -29.29 -6.07
N THR A 48 -24.04 -30.46 -6.32
CA THR A 48 -25.32 -30.56 -7.06
C THR A 48 -26.56 -30.24 -6.21
N GLY A 49 -26.45 -30.39 -4.88
CA GLY A 49 -27.58 -30.36 -3.95
C GLY A 49 -28.40 -31.66 -3.92
N TRP A 50 -28.01 -32.70 -4.68
CA TRP A 50 -28.75 -33.95 -4.76
C TRP A 50 -28.66 -34.77 -3.46
N ASP A 51 -29.82 -35.20 -2.96
CA ASP A 51 -29.88 -36.11 -1.81
C ASP A 51 -29.52 -37.56 -2.21
N MET A 52 -28.26 -37.91 -1.97
CA MET A 52 -27.67 -39.24 -2.22
C MET A 52 -27.74 -40.17 -0.99
N SER A 53 -28.69 -39.94 -0.07
CA SER A 53 -28.75 -40.63 1.24
C SER A 53 -29.19 -42.11 1.20
N THR A 54 -29.79 -42.60 0.11
CA THR A 54 -30.22 -44.01 0.03
C THR A 54 -29.31 -44.86 -0.85
N THR A 55 -29.13 -46.13 -0.49
CA THR A 55 -28.32 -47.09 -1.27
C THR A 55 -28.88 -47.38 -2.67
N ARG A 56 -30.11 -46.94 -2.95
CA ARG A 56 -30.79 -47.06 -4.24
C ARG A 56 -30.60 -45.82 -5.13
N ASP A 57 -30.16 -44.69 -4.59
CA ASP A 57 -29.85 -43.50 -5.38
C ASP A 57 -28.55 -43.71 -6.16
N LYS A 58 -28.60 -43.39 -7.45
CA LYS A 58 -27.53 -43.59 -8.43
C LYS A 58 -27.49 -42.43 -9.41
N VAL A 59 -26.37 -42.30 -10.12
CA VAL A 59 -26.23 -41.38 -11.24
C VAL A 59 -26.28 -42.17 -12.55
N ALA A 60 -27.19 -41.78 -13.45
CA ALA A 60 -27.22 -42.27 -14.82
C ALA A 60 -26.49 -41.29 -15.75
N PHE A 61 -25.66 -41.82 -16.64
CA PHE A 61 -24.90 -41.06 -17.63
C PHE A 61 -25.60 -41.21 -18.97
N HIS A 62 -26.12 -40.12 -19.52
CA HIS A 62 -26.82 -40.08 -20.79
C HIS A 62 -25.96 -39.40 -21.84
N ILE A 63 -25.55 -40.13 -22.89
CA ILE A 63 -24.64 -39.62 -23.93
C ILE A 63 -25.37 -39.58 -25.27
N PHE A 64 -25.21 -38.47 -26.01
CA PHE A 64 -25.81 -38.25 -27.33
C PHE A 64 -24.97 -37.26 -28.18
N GLY A 65 -25.25 -37.17 -29.49
CA GLY A 65 -24.42 -36.39 -30.43
C GLY A 65 -23.22 -37.19 -30.98
N GLY A 66 -22.48 -36.63 -31.94
CA GLY A 66 -21.47 -37.37 -32.71
C GLY A 66 -22.07 -38.49 -33.57
N ASP A 67 -21.31 -39.10 -34.48
CA ASP A 67 -21.74 -40.18 -35.40
C ASP A 67 -22.05 -41.51 -34.67
N LEU A 68 -22.94 -41.49 -33.67
CA LEU A 68 -23.33 -42.64 -32.84
C LEU A 68 -24.26 -43.64 -33.56
N GLY A 69 -24.53 -43.42 -34.85
CA GLY A 69 -25.12 -44.36 -35.80
C GLY A 69 -26.56 -44.80 -35.51
N THR A 70 -27.50 -44.36 -36.36
CA THR A 70 -28.53 -45.25 -36.94
C THR A 70 -28.82 -44.84 -38.38
N GLU A 71 -28.96 -45.85 -39.23
CA GLU A 71 -29.30 -45.80 -40.65
C GLU A 71 -30.41 -44.79 -41.02
N ALA A 72 -30.16 -44.05 -42.11
CA ALA A 72 -31.16 -43.57 -43.08
C ALA A 72 -32.48 -42.98 -42.56
N ASN A 73 -32.44 -41.85 -41.83
CA ASN A 73 -33.50 -40.82 -41.93
C ASN A 73 -33.04 -39.48 -41.30
N PRO A 74 -32.69 -38.44 -42.08
CA PRO A 74 -32.35 -37.13 -41.53
C PRO A 74 -33.56 -36.38 -40.91
N THR A 75 -34.75 -36.98 -40.92
CA THR A 75 -36.00 -36.41 -40.39
C THR A 75 -36.57 -37.16 -39.18
N ALA A 76 -35.88 -38.18 -38.65
CA ALA A 76 -36.29 -38.82 -37.41
C ALA A 76 -35.38 -38.35 -36.25
N GLY A 77 -35.87 -37.39 -35.47
CA GLY A 77 -35.15 -36.81 -34.34
C GLY A 77 -34.57 -37.87 -33.39
N LEU A 78 -33.32 -37.64 -32.97
CA LEU A 78 -32.66 -38.40 -31.92
C LEU A 78 -33.52 -38.33 -30.65
N LYS A 79 -34.16 -39.46 -30.30
CA LYS A 79 -35.03 -39.53 -29.12
C LYS A 79 -34.18 -39.49 -27.86
N TRP A 80 -34.58 -38.65 -26.91
CA TRP A 80 -34.09 -38.63 -25.53
C TRP A 80 -33.89 -40.06 -24.98
N GLY A 81 -32.68 -40.36 -24.49
CA GLY A 81 -32.35 -41.67 -23.91
C GLY A 81 -31.73 -42.72 -24.85
N ALA A 82 -31.18 -42.34 -26.01
CA ALA A 82 -30.62 -43.28 -27.00
C ALA A 82 -29.49 -44.19 -26.48
N ARG A 83 -28.61 -43.69 -25.59
CA ARG A 83 -27.59 -44.48 -24.88
C ARG A 83 -27.44 -43.99 -23.43
N GLN A 84 -27.80 -44.83 -22.47
CA GLN A 84 -27.71 -44.51 -21.04
C GLN A 84 -27.25 -45.73 -20.23
N ALA A 85 -26.52 -45.49 -19.14
CA ALA A 85 -26.15 -46.52 -18.17
C ALA A 85 -25.91 -45.91 -16.79
N ILE A 86 -26.11 -46.74 -15.77
CA ILE A 86 -25.88 -46.37 -14.38
C ILE A 86 -24.38 -46.39 -14.10
N GLY A 87 -23.85 -45.27 -13.64
CA GLY A 87 -22.47 -45.14 -13.19
C GLY A 87 -22.20 -46.01 -11.96
N THR A 88 -20.97 -46.46 -11.82
CA THR A 88 -20.51 -47.21 -10.65
C THR A 88 -19.92 -46.21 -9.65
N ALA A 89 -20.31 -46.28 -8.38
CA ALA A 89 -19.68 -45.44 -7.35
C ALA A 89 -18.20 -45.85 -7.18
N THR A 90 -17.29 -44.88 -7.12
CA THR A 90 -15.86 -45.15 -7.01
C THR A 90 -15.51 -45.69 -5.63
N SER A 91 -14.54 -46.61 -5.55
CA SER A 91 -14.12 -47.20 -4.27
C SER A 91 -13.09 -46.28 -3.60
N GLY A 92 -13.55 -45.25 -2.90
CA GLY A 92 -12.65 -44.36 -2.14
C GLY A 92 -13.27 -43.03 -1.75
N GLU A 93 -14.19 -42.50 -2.56
CA GLU A 93 -14.80 -41.18 -2.34
C GLU A 93 -16.34 -41.29 -2.39
N SER A 94 -17.01 -40.77 -1.37
CA SER A 94 -18.47 -40.72 -1.34
C SER A 94 -18.97 -39.62 -2.28
N GLY A 95 -19.78 -39.98 -3.28
CA GLY A 95 -20.43 -39.01 -4.17
C GLY A 95 -19.90 -38.96 -5.59
N VAL A 96 -18.79 -39.64 -5.90
CA VAL A 96 -18.23 -39.73 -7.26
C VAL A 96 -18.68 -41.01 -7.96
N PHE A 97 -19.18 -40.87 -9.19
CA PHE A 97 -19.62 -41.96 -10.05
C PHE A 97 -18.78 -42.03 -11.32
N GLU A 98 -18.46 -43.24 -11.76
CA GLU A 98 -17.68 -43.49 -12.96
C GLU A 98 -18.45 -44.30 -14.00
N ILE A 99 -18.15 -44.06 -15.27
CA ILE A 99 -18.60 -44.92 -16.37
C ILE A 99 -17.48 -45.11 -17.39
N ASP A 100 -17.36 -46.34 -17.90
CA ASP A 100 -16.59 -46.64 -19.11
C ASP A 100 -17.59 -46.66 -20.29
N PRO A 101 -17.57 -45.65 -21.19
CA PRO A 101 -18.50 -45.59 -22.32
C PRO A 101 -18.41 -46.81 -23.25
N ALA A 102 -17.22 -47.35 -23.46
CA ALA A 102 -17.02 -48.52 -24.31
C ALA A 102 -17.57 -49.79 -23.65
N ALA A 103 -17.24 -50.02 -22.37
CA ALA A 103 -17.63 -51.24 -21.67
C ALA A 103 -19.10 -51.25 -21.20
N LYS A 104 -19.67 -50.08 -20.85
CA LYS A 104 -21.02 -49.99 -20.26
C LYS A 104 -22.10 -49.55 -21.25
N LEU A 105 -21.76 -48.74 -22.25
CA LEU A 105 -22.72 -48.22 -23.24
C LEU A 105 -22.53 -48.86 -24.64
N GLY A 106 -21.41 -49.55 -24.87
CA GLY A 106 -21.07 -50.09 -26.19
C GLY A 106 -20.76 -49.00 -27.20
N ILE A 107 -20.26 -47.85 -26.73
CA ILE A 107 -19.94 -46.69 -27.56
C ILE A 107 -18.43 -46.57 -27.69
N THR A 108 -17.93 -46.50 -28.93
CA THR A 108 -16.55 -46.10 -29.21
C THR A 108 -16.57 -44.61 -29.56
N LEU A 109 -16.03 -43.78 -28.66
CA LEU A 109 -15.90 -42.35 -28.90
C LEU A 109 -14.80 -42.10 -29.93
N THR A 110 -15.08 -41.25 -30.92
CA THR A 110 -14.12 -40.92 -31.98
C THR A 110 -13.31 -39.69 -31.56
N PRO A 111 -11.96 -39.72 -31.64
CA PRO A 111 -11.13 -38.56 -31.32
C PRO A 111 -11.51 -37.33 -32.14
N GLY A 112 -11.58 -36.16 -31.49
CA GLY A 112 -11.94 -34.89 -32.13
C GLY A 112 -13.43 -34.69 -32.41
N VAL A 113 -14.30 -35.68 -32.16
CA VAL A 113 -15.75 -35.52 -32.27
C VAL A 113 -16.33 -35.04 -30.93
N GLN A 114 -17.18 -34.01 -31.00
CA GLN A 114 -17.88 -33.47 -29.84
C GLN A 114 -19.17 -34.25 -29.56
N TYR A 115 -19.36 -34.59 -28.28
CA TYR A 115 -20.52 -35.30 -27.76
C TYR A 115 -21.15 -34.47 -26.64
N LYS A 116 -22.41 -34.78 -26.31
CA LYS A 116 -23.14 -34.22 -25.17
C LYS A 116 -23.33 -35.28 -24.10
N ILE A 117 -23.24 -34.87 -22.84
CA ILE A 117 -23.55 -35.70 -21.69
C ILE A 117 -24.48 -34.99 -20.71
N ILE A 118 -25.42 -35.74 -20.15
CA ILE A 118 -26.27 -35.31 -19.03
C ILE A 118 -26.11 -36.32 -17.90
N PHE A 119 -26.01 -35.81 -16.67
CA PHE A 119 -26.01 -36.61 -15.46
C PHE A 119 -27.39 -36.55 -14.81
N VAL A 120 -27.91 -37.72 -14.43
CA VAL A 120 -29.28 -37.87 -13.95
C VAL A 120 -29.29 -38.55 -12.59
N HIS A 121 -29.91 -37.90 -11.59
CA HIS A 121 -30.21 -38.51 -10.30
C HIS A 121 -31.41 -39.45 -10.41
N THR A 122 -31.19 -40.73 -10.09
CA THR A 122 -32.23 -41.76 -10.21
C THR A 122 -32.23 -42.73 -9.04
N ASN A 123 -33.41 -43.22 -8.67
CA ASN A 123 -33.60 -44.32 -7.71
C ASN A 123 -34.06 -45.60 -8.44
N GLY A 124 -33.30 -46.00 -9.46
CA GLY A 124 -33.64 -47.10 -10.36
C GLY A 124 -34.64 -46.71 -11.43
N SER A 125 -35.94 -46.66 -11.11
CA SER A 125 -37.02 -46.38 -12.08
C SER A 125 -37.61 -44.96 -11.99
N ASN A 126 -37.25 -44.20 -10.95
CA ASN A 126 -37.77 -42.86 -10.73
C ASN A 126 -36.67 -41.83 -10.99
N TRP A 127 -36.92 -40.96 -11.96
CA TRP A 127 -36.10 -39.81 -12.26
C TRP A 127 -36.45 -38.67 -11.29
N LYS A 128 -35.42 -38.07 -10.66
CA LYS A 128 -35.59 -36.97 -9.70
C LYS A 128 -35.17 -35.65 -10.33
N GLU A 129 -33.87 -35.50 -10.57
CA GLU A 129 -33.21 -34.25 -10.99
C GLU A 129 -32.14 -34.58 -12.06
N GLN A 130 -31.69 -33.58 -12.81
CA GLN A 130 -30.64 -33.73 -13.82
C GLN A 130 -29.74 -32.50 -13.91
N THR A 131 -28.58 -32.65 -14.55
CA THR A 131 -27.73 -31.53 -14.94
C THR A 131 -28.13 -30.96 -16.29
N TYR A 132 -27.62 -29.76 -16.58
CA TYR A 132 -27.66 -29.14 -17.90
C TYR A 132 -26.75 -29.91 -18.87
N ASP A 133 -27.00 -29.79 -20.18
CA ASP A 133 -26.21 -30.47 -21.21
C ASP A 133 -24.75 -30.00 -21.14
N LEU A 134 -23.82 -30.96 -20.99
CA LEU A 134 -22.39 -30.70 -20.91
C LEU A 134 -21.69 -31.25 -22.16
N LEU A 135 -20.84 -30.44 -22.80
CA LEU A 135 -20.05 -30.88 -23.96
C LEU A 135 -18.80 -31.64 -23.53
N PHE A 136 -18.43 -32.67 -24.29
CA PHE A 136 -17.21 -33.42 -24.04
C PHE A 136 -16.66 -34.08 -25.31
N THR A 137 -15.38 -34.44 -25.28
CA THR A 137 -14.70 -35.23 -26.32
C THR A 137 -13.91 -36.37 -25.67
N THR A 138 -13.13 -37.11 -26.44
CA THR A 138 -12.18 -38.11 -25.89
C THR A 138 -11.18 -37.50 -24.90
N ASP A 139 -10.88 -36.21 -25.01
CA ASP A 139 -9.96 -35.50 -24.11
C ASP A 139 -10.51 -35.39 -22.68
N CYS A 140 -11.83 -35.50 -22.52
CA CYS A 140 -12.49 -35.43 -21.22
C CYS A 140 -12.45 -36.77 -20.45
N LEU A 141 -11.93 -37.85 -21.07
CA LEU A 141 -11.74 -39.12 -20.38
C LEU A 141 -10.63 -39.00 -19.34
N GLY A 142 -10.86 -39.51 -18.14
CA GLY A 142 -9.96 -39.33 -16.99
C GLY A 142 -10.17 -38.02 -16.21
N HIS A 143 -11.07 -37.14 -16.66
CA HIS A 143 -11.45 -35.93 -15.93
C HIS A 143 -12.76 -36.11 -15.16
N VAL A 144 -12.94 -35.29 -14.11
CA VAL A 144 -14.13 -35.32 -13.24
C VAL A 144 -15.03 -34.15 -13.57
N ALA A 145 -16.25 -34.42 -14.01
CA ALA A 145 -17.30 -33.42 -14.08
C ALA A 145 -17.87 -33.14 -12.68
N TYR A 146 -18.14 -31.89 -12.35
CA TYR A 146 -18.70 -31.47 -11.06
C TYR A 146 -19.72 -30.35 -11.26
N SER A 147 -20.50 -30.07 -10.23
CA SER A 147 -21.41 -28.91 -10.17
C SER A 147 -20.90 -27.91 -9.16
N ASP A 148 -20.92 -26.61 -9.49
CA ASP A 148 -20.64 -25.51 -8.56
C ASP A 148 -21.92 -25.02 -7.83
N GLY A 149 -23.08 -25.61 -8.14
CA GLY A 149 -24.38 -25.24 -7.59
C GLY A 149 -25.12 -24.19 -8.40
N SER A 150 -24.53 -23.69 -9.48
CA SER A 150 -25.23 -22.81 -10.43
C SER A 150 -26.34 -23.56 -11.17
N THR A 151 -27.36 -22.81 -11.61
CA THR A 151 -28.48 -23.38 -12.35
C THR A 151 -28.79 -22.53 -13.58
N TYR A 152 -29.00 -23.19 -14.71
CA TYR A 152 -29.41 -22.55 -15.96
C TYR A 152 -30.90 -22.77 -16.23
N GLU A 153 -31.53 -21.84 -16.95
CA GLU A 153 -32.89 -22.03 -17.43
C GLU A 153 -32.93 -23.19 -18.42
N ASN A 154 -33.95 -24.02 -18.31
CA ASN A 154 -34.12 -25.12 -19.25
C ASN A 154 -34.46 -24.55 -20.65
N PRO A 155 -33.78 -24.98 -21.72
CA PRO A 155 -33.98 -24.45 -23.07
C PRO A 155 -35.40 -24.64 -23.60
N VAL A 156 -36.09 -25.69 -23.16
CA VAL A 156 -37.42 -26.09 -23.64
C VAL A 156 -38.54 -25.57 -22.73
N ASP A 157 -38.27 -25.35 -21.45
CA ASP A 157 -39.25 -24.89 -20.46
C ASP A 157 -38.57 -23.95 -19.46
N SER A 158 -38.50 -22.66 -19.80
CA SER A 158 -37.80 -21.65 -19.00
C SER A 158 -38.36 -21.46 -17.59
N SER A 159 -39.52 -22.06 -17.25
CA SER A 159 -40.02 -22.10 -15.87
C SER A 159 -39.23 -23.06 -14.96
N LYS A 160 -38.42 -23.93 -15.54
CA LYS A 160 -37.55 -24.88 -14.83
C LYS A 160 -36.11 -24.46 -14.93
N LYS A 161 -35.38 -24.65 -13.83
CA LYS A 161 -33.93 -24.50 -13.77
C LYS A 161 -33.27 -25.86 -13.61
N THR A 162 -32.10 -26.02 -14.21
CA THR A 162 -31.34 -27.28 -14.22
C THR A 162 -29.91 -26.99 -13.78
N THR A 163 -29.36 -27.82 -12.90
CA THR A 163 -28.03 -27.63 -12.32
C THR A 163 -26.95 -27.68 -13.39
N ALA A 164 -26.03 -26.73 -13.41
CA ALA A 164 -24.92 -26.76 -14.36
C ALA A 164 -23.87 -27.82 -13.96
N ALA A 165 -23.12 -28.30 -14.94
CA ALA A 165 -21.97 -29.16 -14.70
C ALA A 165 -20.77 -28.66 -15.51
N PHE A 166 -19.57 -28.90 -15.01
CA PHE A 166 -18.30 -28.45 -15.59
C PHE A 166 -17.25 -29.53 -15.42
N TRP A 167 -16.29 -29.65 -16.35
CA TRP A 167 -15.13 -30.53 -16.17
C TRP A 167 -14.08 -29.84 -15.32
N ARG A 168 -13.56 -30.51 -14.26
CA ARG A 168 -12.43 -30.01 -13.47
C ARG A 168 -11.19 -29.87 -14.35
N ASP A 169 -10.49 -28.75 -14.17
CA ASP A 169 -9.22 -28.41 -14.83
C ASP A 169 -9.28 -28.41 -16.37
N MET A 170 -10.46 -28.14 -16.93
CA MET A 170 -10.72 -28.08 -18.37
C MET A 170 -11.38 -26.76 -18.75
N ASP A 171 -11.11 -26.29 -19.97
CA ASP A 171 -11.66 -25.03 -20.48
C ASP A 171 -13.19 -25.12 -20.67
N ALA A 172 -13.93 -24.37 -19.85
CA ALA A 172 -15.39 -24.31 -19.88
C ALA A 172 -15.95 -23.64 -21.14
N THR A 173 -15.15 -22.92 -21.91
CA THR A 173 -15.56 -22.37 -23.22
C THR A 173 -15.49 -23.41 -24.34
N LYS A 174 -14.77 -24.53 -24.12
CA LYS A 174 -14.57 -25.63 -25.08
C LYS A 174 -15.32 -26.91 -24.71
N TYR A 175 -15.51 -27.17 -23.41
CA TYR A 175 -16.13 -28.39 -22.87
C TYR A 175 -17.19 -28.09 -21.79
N GLY A 176 -17.76 -26.88 -21.74
CA GLY A 176 -18.73 -26.49 -20.71
C GLY A 176 -20.20 -26.75 -21.05
N PRO A 177 -21.12 -26.19 -20.25
CA PRO A 177 -22.55 -26.17 -20.53
C PRO A 177 -22.85 -25.64 -21.94
N VAL A 178 -23.69 -26.35 -22.69
CA VAL A 178 -24.01 -26.00 -24.09
C VAL A 178 -24.63 -24.60 -24.17
N LEU A 179 -24.07 -23.73 -25.02
CA LEU A 179 -24.62 -22.41 -25.30
C LEU A 179 -25.90 -22.52 -26.15
N GLN A 180 -27.04 -22.08 -25.62
CA GLN A 180 -28.36 -22.13 -26.25
C GLN A 180 -29.21 -20.92 -25.88
N ILE A 181 -30.32 -20.71 -26.59
CA ILE A 181 -31.33 -19.70 -26.25
C ILE A 181 -32.53 -20.41 -25.60
N SER A 182 -32.98 -19.93 -24.45
CA SER A 182 -34.13 -20.49 -23.72
C SER A 182 -35.46 -20.16 -24.41
N SER A 183 -36.52 -20.88 -24.06
CA SER A 183 -37.87 -20.67 -24.63
C SER A 183 -38.46 -19.26 -24.42
N ILE A 184 -37.85 -18.44 -23.56
CA ILE A 184 -38.20 -17.02 -23.33
C ILE A 184 -37.12 -16.06 -23.86
N GLY A 185 -36.17 -16.52 -24.67
CA GLY A 185 -35.16 -15.69 -25.31
C GLY A 185 -34.02 -15.23 -24.40
N ASN A 186 -33.69 -15.98 -23.35
CA ASN A 186 -32.46 -15.74 -22.59
C ASN A 186 -31.34 -16.62 -23.15
N VAL A 187 -30.16 -16.04 -23.37
CA VAL A 187 -28.97 -16.82 -23.73
C VAL A 187 -28.43 -17.52 -22.47
N VAL A 188 -28.24 -18.83 -22.55
CA VAL A 188 -27.84 -19.69 -21.42
C VAL A 188 -26.74 -20.66 -21.84
N GLY A 189 -25.90 -21.08 -20.89
CA GLY A 189 -24.71 -21.89 -21.16
C GLY A 189 -23.52 -21.06 -21.61
N THR A 190 -22.38 -21.72 -21.86
CA THR A 190 -21.09 -21.05 -22.07
C THR A 190 -20.28 -21.60 -23.25
N CYS A 191 -20.65 -22.74 -23.81
CA CYS A 191 -19.87 -23.45 -24.81
C CYS A 191 -20.70 -23.74 -26.08
N PRO A 192 -20.41 -23.13 -27.24
CA PRO A 192 -21.11 -23.45 -28.48
C PRO A 192 -20.77 -24.86 -28.98
N GLU A 193 -21.71 -25.47 -29.69
CA GLU A 193 -21.51 -26.76 -30.34
C GLU A 193 -20.59 -26.62 -31.57
N ALA A 194 -19.82 -27.67 -31.87
CA ALA A 194 -18.93 -27.70 -33.02
C ALA A 194 -19.71 -27.43 -34.33
N GLY A 195 -19.30 -26.40 -35.08
CA GLY A 195 -19.95 -25.98 -36.32
C GLY A 195 -21.17 -25.05 -36.11
N LYS A 196 -21.53 -24.73 -34.88
CA LYS A 196 -22.53 -23.69 -34.56
C LYS A 196 -21.83 -22.38 -34.24
N THR A 197 -22.00 -21.39 -35.10
CA THR A 197 -21.62 -19.99 -34.82
C THR A 197 -22.74 -19.28 -34.06
N PRO A 198 -22.47 -18.18 -33.34
CA PRO A 198 -23.50 -17.35 -32.72
C PRO A 198 -24.65 -16.98 -33.67
N GLU A 199 -24.36 -16.70 -34.94
CA GLU A 199 -25.36 -16.38 -35.98
C GLU A 199 -26.25 -17.58 -36.30
N SER A 200 -25.68 -18.78 -36.34
CA SER A 200 -26.44 -20.01 -36.57
C SER A 200 -27.34 -20.36 -35.39
N ILE A 201 -26.90 -20.09 -34.15
CA ILE A 201 -27.70 -20.30 -32.93
C ILE A 201 -28.88 -19.32 -32.90
N PHE A 202 -28.63 -18.06 -33.26
CA PHE A 202 -29.67 -17.04 -33.41
C PHE A 202 -30.69 -17.42 -34.49
N THR A 203 -30.21 -17.85 -35.66
CA THR A 203 -31.07 -18.29 -36.77
C THR A 203 -31.90 -19.52 -36.40
N ASP A 204 -31.31 -20.51 -35.74
CA ASP A 204 -32.01 -21.71 -35.28
C ASP A 204 -33.17 -21.35 -34.34
N PHE A 205 -32.96 -20.41 -33.41
CA PHE A 205 -34.01 -19.93 -32.50
C PHE A 205 -35.17 -19.25 -33.22
N LEU A 206 -34.89 -18.53 -34.31
CA LEU A 206 -35.93 -17.90 -35.12
C LEU A 206 -36.79 -18.93 -35.85
N THR A 207 -36.32 -20.16 -36.06
CA THR A 207 -37.00 -21.18 -36.86
C THR A 207 -37.75 -22.25 -36.05
N VAL A 208 -38.93 -22.67 -36.50
CA VAL A 208 -39.70 -23.84 -36.01
C VAL A 208 -39.98 -24.78 -37.15
N VAL A 209 -39.53 -26.02 -37.04
CA VAL A 209 -39.95 -27.08 -37.96
C VAL A 209 -41.26 -27.68 -37.45
N ASP A 210 -42.34 -27.52 -38.21
CA ASP A 210 -43.59 -28.21 -37.92
C ASP A 210 -43.38 -29.73 -38.07
N SER A 211 -43.46 -30.45 -36.95
CA SER A 211 -43.16 -31.88 -36.86
C SER A 211 -44.08 -32.80 -37.70
N VAL A 212 -45.16 -32.27 -38.28
CA VAL A 212 -46.16 -33.02 -39.07
C VAL A 212 -46.02 -32.73 -40.56
N THR A 213 -45.67 -31.49 -40.93
CA THR A 213 -45.61 -31.02 -42.33
C THR A 213 -44.19 -30.80 -42.84
N ASN A 214 -43.19 -30.79 -41.95
CA ASN A 214 -41.78 -30.52 -42.22
C ASN A 214 -41.54 -29.15 -42.88
N VAL A 215 -42.44 -28.20 -42.63
CA VAL A 215 -42.37 -26.81 -43.08
C VAL A 215 -41.77 -25.98 -41.95
N THR A 216 -40.74 -25.20 -42.27
CA THR A 216 -40.12 -24.25 -41.35
C THR A 216 -40.98 -22.98 -41.26
N THR A 217 -41.45 -22.63 -40.07
CA THR A 217 -42.19 -21.40 -39.77
C THR A 217 -41.51 -20.69 -38.61
N TYR A 218 -41.50 -19.36 -38.56
CA TYR A 218 -40.79 -18.61 -37.50
C TYR A 218 -41.71 -18.41 -36.29
N ALA A 219 -41.58 -19.22 -35.22
CA ALA A 219 -42.64 -19.26 -34.19
C ALA A 219 -42.30 -19.63 -32.72
N ASN A 220 -41.08 -20.03 -32.32
CA ASN A 220 -40.92 -20.71 -31.00
C ASN A 220 -40.60 -19.87 -29.75
N ALA A 221 -40.68 -18.56 -29.78
CA ALA A 221 -40.61 -17.76 -28.54
C ALA A 221 -41.36 -16.42 -28.66
N TYR A 222 -41.47 -15.91 -29.88
CA TYR A 222 -42.15 -14.67 -30.22
C TYR A 222 -43.59 -14.61 -29.70
N HIS A 223 -44.35 -15.71 -29.82
CA HIS A 223 -45.79 -15.66 -29.56
C HIS A 223 -46.17 -15.61 -28.07
N TYR A 224 -45.34 -16.15 -27.17
CA TYR A 224 -45.69 -16.31 -25.75
C TYR A 224 -45.35 -15.07 -24.91
N MET A 225 -44.30 -14.32 -25.26
CA MET A 225 -43.79 -13.17 -24.50
C MET A 225 -44.49 -11.85 -24.86
N VAL A 226 -44.88 -11.71 -26.14
CA VAL A 226 -45.58 -10.52 -26.65
C VAL A 226 -47.03 -10.47 -26.19
N GLU A 227 -47.70 -11.63 -26.16
CA GLU A 227 -49.08 -11.73 -25.66
C GLU A 227 -49.18 -11.53 -24.14
N SER A 228 -48.08 -11.76 -23.39
CA SER A 228 -48.02 -11.58 -21.94
C SER A 228 -47.47 -10.21 -21.49
N GLY A 229 -46.99 -9.37 -22.42
CA GLY A 229 -46.64 -7.96 -22.19
C GLY A 229 -45.30 -7.70 -21.51
N ASN A 230 -44.39 -8.68 -21.47
CA ASN A 230 -43.14 -8.58 -20.69
C ASN A 230 -41.95 -8.00 -21.46
N LYS A 231 -41.86 -8.20 -22.78
CA LYS A 231 -40.85 -7.61 -23.66
C LYS A 231 -41.49 -7.32 -25.01
N THR A 232 -41.05 -6.23 -25.66
CA THR A 232 -41.37 -6.02 -27.09
C THR A 232 -40.54 -6.95 -27.94
N ASP A 233 -41.00 -7.22 -29.15
CA ASP A 233 -40.27 -8.05 -30.11
C ASP A 233 -38.90 -7.53 -30.47
N GLN A 234 -38.74 -6.22 -30.52
CA GLN A 234 -37.46 -5.57 -30.74
C GLN A 234 -36.51 -5.82 -29.56
N GLN A 235 -36.98 -5.62 -28.33
CA GLN A 235 -36.18 -5.89 -27.13
C GLN A 235 -35.76 -7.36 -27.03
N LEU A 236 -36.61 -8.29 -27.45
CA LEU A 236 -36.26 -9.72 -27.47
C LEU A 236 -35.15 -10.02 -28.47
N ILE A 237 -35.23 -9.46 -29.69
CA ILE A 237 -34.20 -9.61 -30.73
C ILE A 237 -32.88 -8.97 -30.28
N ASP A 238 -32.95 -7.79 -29.67
CA ASP A 238 -31.79 -7.05 -29.19
C ASP A 238 -31.10 -7.78 -28.03
N ASP A 239 -31.85 -8.28 -27.05
CA ASP A 239 -31.33 -9.02 -25.90
C ASP A 239 -30.62 -10.31 -26.31
N ILE A 240 -31.18 -11.04 -27.29
CA ILE A 240 -30.59 -12.28 -27.78
C ILE A 240 -29.36 -11.98 -28.64
N GLY A 241 -29.44 -10.98 -29.52
CA GLY A 241 -28.31 -10.54 -30.34
C GLY A 241 -27.12 -10.10 -29.47
N ALA A 242 -27.39 -9.31 -28.43
CA ALA A 242 -26.38 -8.89 -27.46
C ALA A 242 -25.83 -10.08 -26.66
N GLY A 243 -26.69 -10.97 -26.15
CA GLY A 243 -26.27 -12.15 -25.38
C GLY A 243 -25.42 -13.16 -26.18
N LEU A 244 -25.54 -13.16 -27.50
CA LEU A 244 -24.72 -13.98 -28.41
C LEU A 244 -23.51 -13.22 -29.00
N GLY A 245 -23.36 -11.92 -28.71
CA GLY A 245 -22.27 -11.10 -29.24
C GLY A 245 -22.39 -10.78 -30.74
N LEU A 246 -23.62 -10.72 -31.27
CA LEU A 246 -23.88 -10.45 -32.68
C LEU A 246 -23.95 -8.96 -32.98
N THR A 247 -23.33 -8.53 -34.08
CA THR A 247 -23.48 -7.18 -34.60
C THR A 247 -24.83 -7.00 -35.29
N LYS A 248 -25.27 -5.74 -35.39
CA LYS A 248 -26.43 -5.30 -36.16
C LYS A 248 -26.49 -5.86 -37.58
N ASP A 249 -25.36 -5.85 -38.28
CA ASP A 249 -25.28 -6.33 -39.65
C ASP A 249 -25.40 -7.86 -39.70
N GLN A 250 -24.89 -8.58 -38.70
CA GLN A 250 -25.05 -10.04 -38.58
C GLN A 250 -26.49 -10.43 -38.25
N VAL A 251 -27.17 -9.71 -37.34
CA VAL A 251 -28.60 -9.91 -37.04
C VAL A 251 -29.43 -9.62 -38.29
N GLN A 252 -29.16 -8.53 -39.00
CA GLN A 252 -29.89 -8.16 -40.20
C GLN A 252 -29.65 -9.11 -41.39
N ALA A 253 -28.41 -9.59 -41.56
CA ALA A 253 -28.09 -10.63 -42.53
C ALA A 253 -28.84 -11.93 -42.21
N ALA A 254 -28.93 -12.33 -40.93
CA ALA A 254 -29.67 -13.52 -40.52
C ALA A 254 -31.17 -13.45 -40.90
N PHE A 255 -31.81 -12.28 -40.83
CA PHE A 255 -33.19 -12.10 -41.31
C PHE A 255 -33.30 -12.06 -42.84
N THR A 256 -32.36 -11.40 -43.51
CA THR A 256 -32.40 -11.16 -44.96
C THR A 256 -32.03 -12.41 -45.77
N ASP A 257 -30.99 -13.13 -45.36
CA ASP A 257 -30.45 -14.30 -46.07
C ASP A 257 -31.32 -15.54 -45.90
N ASN A 258 -32.18 -15.58 -44.88
CA ASN A 258 -33.09 -16.70 -44.61
C ASN A 258 -34.55 -16.44 -45.08
N GLU A 259 -34.80 -15.41 -45.89
CA GLU A 259 -36.13 -15.08 -46.47
C GLU A 259 -37.28 -15.03 -45.43
N VAL A 260 -37.02 -14.50 -44.23
CA VAL A 260 -38.02 -14.37 -43.17
C VAL A 260 -39.06 -13.31 -43.56
N GLU A 261 -40.16 -13.69 -44.21
CA GLU A 261 -41.28 -12.78 -44.47
C GLU A 261 -41.99 -12.40 -43.15
N THR A 262 -41.58 -11.27 -42.57
CA THR A 262 -42.34 -10.65 -41.48
C THR A 262 -43.25 -9.55 -42.04
N THR A 263 -44.43 -9.39 -41.45
CA THR A 263 -45.37 -8.29 -41.74
C THR A 263 -44.94 -6.96 -41.11
N TRP A 264 -43.66 -6.83 -40.76
CA TRP A 264 -43.12 -5.86 -39.81
C TRP A 264 -42.07 -4.97 -40.49
N SER A 265 -42.01 -3.68 -40.14
CA SER A 265 -40.93 -2.80 -40.61
C SER A 265 -39.73 -2.91 -39.68
N PHE A 266 -38.71 -3.63 -40.11
CA PHE A 266 -37.38 -3.55 -39.51
C PHE A 266 -36.82 -2.13 -39.68
N ASP A 267 -36.63 -1.40 -38.59
CA ASP A 267 -35.92 -0.12 -38.59
C ASP A 267 -34.52 -0.35 -38.02
N ALA A 268 -33.54 -0.47 -38.92
CA ALA A 268 -32.15 -0.64 -38.54
C ALA A 268 -31.65 0.52 -37.66
N SER A 269 -32.28 1.70 -37.66
CA SER A 269 -31.74 2.88 -36.97
C SER A 269 -31.68 2.78 -35.44
N THR A 270 -32.24 1.73 -34.81
CA THR A 270 -32.22 1.54 -33.35
C THR A 270 -31.19 0.53 -32.82
N LEU A 271 -30.46 -0.17 -33.69
CA LEU A 271 -29.39 -1.10 -33.27
C LEU A 271 -28.04 -0.36 -33.13
N PRO A 272 -27.23 -0.62 -32.07
CA PRO A 272 -26.00 0.12 -31.81
C PRO A 272 -24.91 -0.20 -32.84
N GLU A 273 -24.36 0.85 -33.46
CA GLU A 273 -23.02 0.85 -34.07
C GLU A 273 -22.00 0.59 -32.95
N ALA A 274 -20.92 -0.18 -33.22
CA ALA A 274 -19.82 -0.53 -32.30
C ALA A 274 -19.87 0.29 -31.01
N HIS A 275 -20.40 -0.31 -29.94
CA HIS A 275 -21.15 0.47 -28.95
C HIS A 275 -20.34 1.68 -28.48
N LYS A 276 -20.88 2.88 -28.71
CA LYS A 276 -20.48 4.02 -27.92
C LYS A 276 -21.04 3.74 -26.55
N HIS A 277 -20.16 3.47 -25.60
CA HIS A 277 -20.46 3.41 -24.18
C HIS A 277 -21.44 4.53 -23.81
N THR A 278 -22.72 4.18 -23.61
CA THR A 278 -23.75 5.10 -23.13
C THR A 278 -23.53 5.20 -21.62
N PRO A 279 -23.05 6.35 -21.09
CA PRO A 279 -22.79 6.52 -19.67
C PRO A 279 -24.06 6.24 -18.88
N GLY A 280 -24.03 5.21 -18.03
CA GLY A 280 -25.07 5.00 -17.04
C GLY A 280 -25.07 6.07 -15.96
N GLU A 281 -26.10 6.03 -15.11
CA GLU A 281 -26.05 6.78 -13.86
C GLU A 281 -24.80 6.37 -13.08
N PRO A 282 -24.02 7.33 -12.55
CA PRO A 282 -22.81 7.00 -11.81
C PRO A 282 -23.13 6.08 -10.63
N VAL A 283 -22.45 4.93 -10.58
CA VAL A 283 -22.61 3.94 -9.50
C VAL A 283 -21.43 4.07 -8.55
N GLN A 284 -21.71 4.10 -7.24
CA GLN A 284 -20.65 4.14 -6.22
C GLN A 284 -20.15 2.72 -5.94
N GLU A 285 -18.88 2.46 -6.26
CA GLU A 285 -18.19 1.21 -5.94
C GLU A 285 -16.95 1.45 -5.08
N ASN A 286 -16.37 0.38 -4.52
CA ASN A 286 -15.24 0.48 -3.59
C ASN A 286 -15.46 1.51 -2.47
N VAL A 287 -16.71 1.63 -2.00
CA VAL A 287 -17.12 2.63 -1.03
C VAL A 287 -16.40 2.37 0.29
N VAL A 288 -15.39 3.19 0.56
CA VAL A 288 -14.83 3.41 1.89
C VAL A 288 -15.69 4.51 2.52
N PRO A 289 -16.57 4.18 3.47
CA PRO A 289 -17.43 5.19 4.08
C PRO A 289 -16.58 6.25 4.79
N ALA A 290 -16.99 7.51 4.67
CA ALA A 290 -16.39 8.57 5.45
C ALA A 290 -16.58 8.30 6.94
N THR A 291 -15.54 8.55 7.72
CA THR A 291 -15.62 8.52 9.18
C THR A 291 -15.61 9.94 9.72
N PHE A 292 -15.79 10.08 11.03
CA PHE A 292 -15.47 11.33 11.71
C PHE A 292 -13.97 11.71 11.64
N TYR A 293 -13.10 10.74 11.33
CA TYR A 293 -11.65 10.89 11.40
C TYR A 293 -11.01 11.03 10.01
N THR A 294 -11.52 10.26 9.06
CA THR A 294 -10.98 10.11 7.72
C THR A 294 -12.05 10.44 6.70
N GLU A 295 -11.64 11.13 5.64
CA GLU A 295 -12.48 11.24 4.45
C GLU A 295 -12.78 9.84 3.93
N GLY A 296 -14.00 9.67 3.45
CA GLY A 296 -14.37 8.46 2.74
C GLY A 296 -13.88 8.57 1.31
N SER A 297 -13.95 7.47 0.61
CA SER A 297 -13.75 7.47 -0.84
C SER A 297 -14.71 6.50 -1.46
N TYR A 298 -15.23 6.84 -2.62
CA TYR A 298 -15.86 5.86 -3.49
C TYR A 298 -15.29 6.06 -4.86
N ASP A 299 -15.22 4.97 -5.60
CA ASP A 299 -15.04 5.05 -7.03
C ASP A 299 -16.41 5.33 -7.61
N GLU A 300 -16.57 6.50 -8.22
CA GLU A 300 -17.69 6.80 -9.09
C GLU A 300 -17.43 6.09 -10.41
N VAL A 301 -18.07 4.93 -10.58
CA VAL A 301 -17.91 4.08 -11.75
C VAL A 301 -19.13 4.26 -12.64
N ILE A 302 -18.87 4.71 -13.85
CA ILE A 302 -19.89 4.80 -14.88
C ILE A 302 -19.81 3.50 -15.66
N TYR A 303 -20.79 2.65 -15.48
CA TYR A 303 -20.98 1.49 -16.31
C TYR A 303 -21.77 1.85 -17.55
N CYS A 304 -21.48 1.19 -18.64
CA CYS A 304 -22.36 1.27 -19.79
C CYS A 304 -23.70 0.66 -19.42
N THR A 305 -24.78 1.44 -19.57
CA THR A 305 -26.15 0.95 -19.34
C THR A 305 -26.53 -0.24 -20.20
N GLU A 306 -25.78 -0.47 -21.27
CA GLU A 306 -26.10 -1.46 -22.31
C GLU A 306 -25.25 -2.73 -22.21
N CYS A 307 -23.97 -2.65 -21.82
CA CYS A 307 -23.07 -3.82 -21.74
C CYS A 307 -22.46 -4.07 -20.35
N ASN A 308 -22.69 -3.19 -19.38
CA ASN A 308 -22.13 -3.27 -18.03
C ASN A 308 -20.59 -3.33 -17.99
N GLU A 309 -19.90 -2.95 -19.06
CA GLU A 309 -18.46 -2.66 -19.05
C GLU A 309 -18.21 -1.28 -18.42
N GLU A 310 -17.12 -1.19 -17.67
CA GLU A 310 -16.64 0.04 -17.04
C GLU A 310 -16.22 1.04 -18.11
N ILE A 311 -16.92 2.17 -18.18
CA ILE A 311 -16.63 3.28 -19.12
C ILE A 311 -15.55 4.16 -18.52
N SER A 312 -15.71 4.52 -17.25
CA SER A 312 -14.80 5.38 -16.53
C SER A 312 -14.92 5.13 -15.03
N ARG A 313 -13.78 5.26 -14.36
CA ARG A 313 -13.65 5.21 -12.90
C ARG A 313 -12.97 6.48 -12.44
N GLU A 314 -13.65 7.22 -11.59
CA GLU A 314 -13.09 8.39 -10.93
C GLU A 314 -13.20 8.23 -9.42
N SER A 315 -12.08 8.24 -8.71
CA SER A 315 -12.10 8.20 -7.25
C SER A 315 -12.57 9.55 -6.71
N LYS A 316 -13.73 9.56 -6.07
CA LYS A 316 -14.32 10.72 -5.39
C LYS A 316 -14.07 10.62 -3.90
N THR A 317 -13.67 11.72 -3.30
CA THR A 317 -13.59 11.86 -1.84
C THR A 317 -14.96 12.19 -1.28
N ILE A 318 -15.34 11.50 -0.19
CA ILE A 318 -16.50 11.82 0.63
C ILE A 318 -15.97 12.64 1.81
N ASP A 319 -16.46 13.87 1.96
CA ASP A 319 -16.12 14.70 3.11
C ASP A 319 -16.39 13.95 4.42
N LYS A 320 -15.57 14.24 5.43
CA LYS A 320 -15.74 13.66 6.77
C LYS A 320 -17.16 13.86 7.26
N VAL A 321 -17.72 12.84 7.90
CA VAL A 321 -19.05 12.96 8.51
C VAL A 321 -18.98 14.08 9.54
N THR A 322 -19.88 15.06 9.44
CA THR A 322 -19.97 16.13 10.43
C THR A 322 -20.85 15.65 11.58
N PRO A 323 -20.38 15.65 12.84
CA PRO A 323 -21.21 15.29 13.98
C PRO A 323 -22.40 16.24 14.13
N ASP A 324 -23.53 15.74 14.60
CA ASP A 324 -24.69 16.57 14.93
C ASP A 324 -24.32 17.47 16.12
N ALA A 325 -24.40 18.79 15.90
CA ALA A 325 -24.07 19.81 16.89
C ALA A 325 -24.92 19.76 18.18
N ASN A 326 -25.96 18.91 18.24
CA ASN A 326 -26.80 18.74 19.43
C ASN A 326 -26.55 17.43 20.19
N LYS A 327 -25.62 16.58 19.74
CA LYS A 327 -25.36 15.26 20.33
C LYS A 327 -23.98 15.18 20.96
N LEU A 328 -23.86 14.29 21.94
CA LEU A 328 -22.56 13.88 22.50
C LEU A 328 -22.13 12.57 21.84
N TYR A 329 -20.86 12.48 21.50
CA TYR A 329 -20.26 11.32 20.86
C TYR A 329 -19.16 10.72 21.73
N PHE A 330 -19.06 9.39 21.76
CA PHE A 330 -17.99 8.67 22.43
C PHE A 330 -17.43 7.56 21.55
N ASP A 331 -16.12 7.58 21.32
CA ASP A 331 -15.40 6.56 20.55
C ASP A 331 -14.82 5.50 21.48
N THR A 332 -15.19 4.25 21.24
CA THR A 332 -14.73 3.08 22.00
C THR A 332 -13.44 2.46 21.47
N ASN A 333 -12.95 2.83 20.29
CA ASN A 333 -11.82 2.16 19.63
C ASN A 333 -10.51 2.25 20.44
N GLY A 334 -10.29 3.37 21.14
CA GLY A 334 -9.14 3.57 22.03
C GLY A 334 -9.30 2.99 23.44
N THR A 335 -10.44 2.35 23.75
CA THR A 335 -10.74 1.87 25.12
C THR A 335 -10.26 0.44 25.39
N GLY A 336 -9.96 -0.34 24.34
CA GLY A 336 -9.73 -1.78 24.46
C GLY A 336 -10.99 -2.58 24.89
N TRP A 337 -12.17 -1.96 24.90
CA TRP A 337 -13.41 -2.63 25.27
C TRP A 337 -13.89 -3.59 24.18
N GLU A 338 -14.24 -4.82 24.56
CA GLU A 338 -14.83 -5.78 23.63
C GLU A 338 -16.31 -5.45 23.38
N MET A 339 -16.59 -4.76 22.27
CA MET A 339 -17.93 -4.33 21.86
C MET A 339 -18.65 -5.38 21.00
N GLY A 340 -19.05 -6.50 21.61
CA GLY A 340 -19.91 -7.49 20.95
C GLY A 340 -21.34 -7.01 20.70
N THR A 341 -22.14 -7.77 19.94
CA THR A 341 -23.49 -7.39 19.45
C THR A 341 -24.53 -7.05 20.53
N LYS A 342 -24.30 -7.44 21.79
CA LYS A 342 -25.17 -7.13 22.94
C LYS A 342 -24.66 -5.97 23.81
N ASN A 343 -23.40 -5.56 23.64
CA ASN A 343 -22.79 -4.52 24.45
C ASN A 343 -23.17 -3.14 23.89
N LYS A 344 -23.42 -2.21 24.80
CA LYS A 344 -23.78 -0.81 24.53
C LYS A 344 -22.95 0.11 25.42
N VAL A 345 -22.89 1.38 25.04
CA VAL A 345 -22.32 2.44 25.88
C VAL A 345 -23.46 3.18 26.58
N ALA A 346 -23.37 3.29 27.90
CA ALA A 346 -24.23 4.16 28.69
C ALA A 346 -23.52 5.49 28.98
N PHE A 347 -24.21 6.59 28.71
CA PHE A 347 -23.79 7.95 28.97
C PHE A 347 -24.42 8.37 30.29
N HIS A 348 -23.60 8.45 31.34
CA HIS A 348 -24.02 8.85 32.68
C HIS A 348 -23.64 10.31 32.89
N ILE A 349 -24.59 11.22 32.69
CA ILE A 349 -24.39 12.65 32.89
C ILE A 349 -24.77 13.00 34.33
N PHE A 350 -24.06 13.89 35.01
CA PHE A 350 -24.39 14.39 36.35
C PHE A 350 -23.70 15.73 36.62
N GLY A 351 -24.06 16.41 37.73
CA GLY A 351 -23.58 17.76 38.01
C GLY A 351 -24.34 18.87 37.25
N GLY A 352 -23.85 20.11 37.33
CA GLY A 352 -24.48 21.32 36.79
C GLY A 352 -25.17 22.21 37.83
N ASP A 353 -25.30 23.50 37.52
CA ASP A 353 -25.65 24.58 38.46
C ASP A 353 -27.17 24.69 38.70
N ILE A 354 -27.78 23.78 39.47
CA ILE A 354 -29.12 23.99 40.08
C ILE A 354 -29.25 23.24 41.41
N GLU A 355 -29.92 23.88 42.39
CA GLU A 355 -30.37 23.42 43.71
C GLU A 355 -31.07 22.03 43.79
N ASN A 356 -31.25 21.30 42.68
CA ASN A 356 -31.82 19.94 42.63
C ASN A 356 -31.02 19.00 41.67
N GLY A 357 -29.70 19.18 41.61
CA GLY A 357 -28.76 18.62 40.62
C GLY A 357 -29.00 17.17 40.17
N LEU A 358 -28.72 16.93 38.89
CA LEU A 358 -28.70 15.61 38.26
C LEU A 358 -27.80 14.68 39.10
N GLN A 359 -28.45 13.84 39.91
CA GLN A 359 -27.75 12.93 40.82
C GLN A 359 -27.14 11.79 40.02
N TRP A 360 -26.01 11.28 40.50
CA TRP A 360 -25.33 10.14 39.89
C TRP A 360 -26.32 8.97 39.67
N GLY A 361 -26.36 8.47 38.43
CA GLY A 361 -27.25 7.36 38.02
C GLY A 361 -28.70 7.76 37.70
N ALA A 362 -29.14 8.99 37.99
CA ALA A 362 -30.46 9.49 37.61
C ALA A 362 -30.53 9.82 36.10
N SER A 363 -29.42 10.30 35.54
CA SER A 363 -29.26 10.75 34.15
C SER A 363 -28.50 9.77 33.27
N LYS A 364 -29.06 8.58 33.15
CA LYS A 364 -28.54 7.51 32.30
C LYS A 364 -29.28 7.47 30.96
N SER A 365 -28.52 7.65 29.89
CA SER A 365 -28.97 7.39 28.52
C SER A 365 -28.13 6.29 27.88
N ILE A 366 -28.77 5.37 27.17
CA ILE A 366 -28.06 4.35 26.39
C ILE A 366 -27.75 4.98 25.03
N GLY A 367 -26.47 5.11 24.71
CA GLY A 367 -26.04 5.61 23.41
C GLY A 367 -26.43 4.64 22.30
N ASN A 368 -26.77 5.19 21.15
CA ASN A 368 -26.98 4.43 19.93
C ASN A 368 -25.64 4.29 19.20
N ALA A 369 -25.39 3.15 18.57
CA ALA A 369 -24.27 3.05 17.65
C ALA A 369 -24.52 4.04 16.50
N THR A 370 -23.52 4.84 16.19
CA THR A 370 -23.62 5.84 15.12
C THR A 370 -23.55 5.12 13.78
N GLU A 371 -24.51 5.37 12.90
CA GLU A 371 -24.61 4.69 11.61
C GLU A 371 -23.36 4.96 10.75
N GLY A 372 -22.76 3.90 10.20
CA GLY A 372 -21.53 4.01 9.41
C GLY A 372 -20.25 4.32 10.20
N GLN A 373 -20.30 4.44 11.53
CA GLN A 373 -19.12 4.73 12.39
C GLN A 373 -18.87 3.59 13.39
N PRO A 374 -18.11 2.56 13.00
CA PRO A 374 -17.79 1.44 13.89
C PRO A 374 -17.11 1.93 15.18
N GLY A 375 -17.68 1.53 16.32
CA GLY A 375 -17.12 1.86 17.65
C GLY A 375 -17.52 3.24 18.20
N VAL A 376 -18.23 4.07 17.45
CA VAL A 376 -18.68 5.40 17.94
C VAL A 376 -20.15 5.35 18.37
N PHE A 377 -20.43 5.79 19.60
CA PHE A 377 -21.78 5.85 20.16
C PHE A 377 -22.21 7.30 20.32
N GLU A 378 -23.48 7.58 20.04
CA GLU A 378 -24.04 8.91 20.17
C GLU A 378 -25.24 8.94 21.13
N VAL A 379 -25.42 10.07 21.79
CA VAL A 379 -26.62 10.37 22.55
C VAL A 379 -27.04 11.81 22.35
N ASP A 380 -28.33 12.01 22.14
CA ASP A 380 -28.95 13.32 22.26
C ASP A 380 -29.40 13.51 23.73
N PRO A 381 -28.79 14.44 24.48
CA PRO A 381 -29.17 14.69 25.87
C PRO A 381 -30.65 15.09 26.04
N ALA A 382 -31.22 15.78 25.05
CA ALA A 382 -32.60 16.26 25.07
C ALA A 382 -33.62 15.15 24.74
N ASN A 383 -33.25 14.21 23.87
CA ASN A 383 -34.14 13.12 23.41
C ASN A 383 -33.88 11.76 24.10
N GLY A 384 -33.00 11.70 25.10
CA GLY A 384 -32.76 10.50 25.90
C GLY A 384 -34.01 9.99 26.63
N LYS A 385 -33.96 8.76 27.17
CA LYS A 385 -35.09 8.07 27.85
C LYS A 385 -35.75 8.86 28.99
N GLN A 386 -35.10 9.91 29.47
CA GLN A 386 -35.54 10.81 30.52
C GLN A 386 -35.34 12.30 30.18
N GLY A 387 -34.94 12.62 28.93
CA GLY A 387 -34.79 13.94 28.31
C GLY A 387 -34.40 15.11 29.22
N TYR A 388 -33.18 15.62 29.08
CA TYR A 388 -32.69 16.74 29.90
C TYR A 388 -32.18 17.88 29.01
N THR A 389 -32.50 19.12 29.38
CA THR A 389 -31.99 20.31 28.68
C THR A 389 -30.71 20.78 29.38
N LEU A 390 -29.60 20.79 28.64
CA LEU A 390 -28.32 21.35 29.10
C LEU A 390 -28.36 22.87 28.97
N ASN A 391 -27.85 23.57 29.98
CA ASN A 391 -27.81 25.03 29.99
C ASN A 391 -26.47 25.54 29.44
N PRO A 392 -26.47 26.52 28.52
CA PRO A 392 -25.24 27.14 28.04
C PRO A 392 -24.38 27.73 29.16
N GLY A 393 -23.06 27.52 29.08
CA GLY A 393 -22.09 28.01 30.07
C GLY A 393 -22.06 27.26 31.41
N VAL A 394 -22.84 26.18 31.56
CA VAL A 394 -22.80 25.32 32.75
C VAL A 394 -21.90 24.12 32.49
N GLN A 395 -21.02 23.81 33.45
CA GLN A 395 -20.16 22.63 33.42
C GLN A 395 -20.87 21.42 34.04
N TYR A 396 -20.83 20.30 33.33
CA TYR A 396 -21.40 19.00 33.70
C TYR A 396 -20.30 17.95 33.74
N LYS A 397 -20.59 16.80 34.36
CA LYS A 397 -19.75 15.60 34.35
C LYS A 397 -20.40 14.51 33.53
N ILE A 398 -19.59 13.71 32.85
CA ILE A 398 -20.01 12.53 32.14
C ILE A 398 -19.08 11.35 32.40
N ILE A 399 -19.66 10.16 32.55
CA ILE A 399 -18.94 8.88 32.56
C ILE A 399 -19.52 8.00 31.46
N PHE A 400 -18.64 7.36 30.69
CA PHE A 400 -19.02 6.35 29.71
C PHE A 400 -18.86 4.96 30.32
N VAL A 401 -19.89 4.13 30.22
CA VAL A 401 -19.91 2.79 30.83
C VAL A 401 -20.27 1.74 29.78
N ARG A 402 -19.44 0.71 29.65
CA ARG A 402 -19.78 -0.49 28.88
C ARG A 402 -20.79 -1.35 29.64
N THR A 403 -21.91 -1.66 28.98
CA THR A 403 -22.99 -2.45 29.57
C THR A 403 -23.63 -3.41 28.57
N ASP A 404 -24.07 -4.58 29.02
CA ASP A 404 -24.90 -5.51 28.24
C ASP A 404 -26.42 -5.24 28.41
N GLY A 405 -26.77 -4.11 29.05
CA GLY A 405 -28.13 -3.74 29.42
C GLY A 405 -28.59 -4.25 30.78
N ARG A 406 -27.85 -5.17 31.44
CA ARG A 406 -28.14 -5.65 32.81
C ARG A 406 -26.98 -5.45 33.78
N ASN A 407 -25.75 -5.63 33.33
CA ASN A 407 -24.53 -5.58 34.13
C ASN A 407 -23.63 -4.42 33.65
N TRP A 408 -22.94 -3.81 34.60
CA TRP A 408 -21.89 -2.82 34.33
C TRP A 408 -20.55 -3.55 34.36
N LYS A 409 -19.69 -3.26 33.39
CA LYS A 409 -18.42 -3.95 33.25
C LYS A 409 -17.25 -2.99 33.46
N GLU A 410 -16.94 -2.20 32.45
CA GLU A 410 -15.88 -1.20 32.47
C GLU A 410 -16.47 0.21 32.33
N GLN A 411 -15.77 1.22 32.86
CA GLN A 411 -16.17 2.62 32.79
C GLN A 411 -14.94 3.51 32.54
N THR A 412 -15.17 4.75 32.13
CA THR A 412 -14.14 5.80 32.06
C THR A 412 -14.02 6.55 33.39
N TYR A 413 -12.97 7.35 33.50
CA TYR A 413 -12.83 8.40 34.50
C TYR A 413 -13.84 9.54 34.24
N ASP A 414 -14.12 10.34 35.27
CA ASP A 414 -15.05 11.47 35.16
C ASP A 414 -14.51 12.52 34.18
N LEU A 415 -15.30 12.83 33.15
CA LEU A 415 -14.98 13.83 32.13
C LEU A 415 -15.88 15.06 32.30
N LEU A 416 -15.31 16.25 32.33
CA LEU A 416 -16.07 17.50 32.35
C LEU A 416 -16.52 17.88 30.94
N PHE A 417 -17.65 18.56 30.80
CA PHE A 417 -18.11 19.07 29.52
C PHE A 417 -19.11 20.22 29.69
N THR A 418 -19.25 21.06 28.67
CA THR A 418 -20.29 22.11 28.57
C THR A 418 -21.16 21.87 27.35
N THR A 419 -22.12 22.75 27.05
CA THR A 419 -22.87 22.71 25.78
C THR A 419 -21.99 22.87 24.55
N ASP A 420 -20.79 23.45 24.69
CA ASP A 420 -19.85 23.64 23.59
C ASP A 420 -19.20 22.31 23.17
N CYS A 421 -19.27 21.29 24.04
CA CYS A 421 -18.84 19.92 23.73
C CYS A 421 -19.84 19.13 22.88
N LEU A 422 -21.03 19.67 22.61
CA LEU A 422 -21.99 19.04 21.70
C LEU A 422 -21.45 19.12 20.26
N GLY A 423 -21.57 18.02 19.52
CA GLY A 423 -20.94 17.87 18.21
C GLY A 423 -19.45 17.51 18.25
N HIS A 424 -18.85 17.37 19.44
CA HIS A 424 -17.48 16.88 19.59
C HIS A 424 -17.47 15.41 20.06
N ILE A 425 -16.35 14.74 19.80
CA ILE A 425 -16.17 13.31 20.08
C ILE A 425 -15.23 13.14 21.26
N ALA A 426 -15.73 12.50 22.32
CA ALA A 426 -14.90 12.04 23.41
C ALA A 426 -14.21 10.72 23.03
N TYR A 427 -12.92 10.57 23.33
CA TYR A 427 -12.14 9.37 23.05
C TYR A 427 -11.19 9.06 24.20
N CYS A 428 -10.71 7.82 24.28
CA CYS A 428 -9.65 7.43 25.20
C CYS A 428 -8.34 7.24 24.42
N ASP A 429 -7.23 7.78 24.92
CA ASP A 429 -5.89 7.65 24.34
C ASP A 429 -5.08 6.49 24.96
N GLY A 430 -5.70 5.74 25.88
CA GLY A 430 -5.05 4.69 26.67
C GLY A 430 -4.52 5.15 28.03
N THR A 431 -4.59 6.46 28.33
CA THR A 431 -4.22 7.00 29.65
C THR A 431 -5.16 6.44 30.72
N GLU A 432 -4.59 5.97 31.83
CA GLU A 432 -5.33 5.49 32.99
C GLU A 432 -5.08 6.37 34.21
N TYR A 433 -6.15 6.88 34.81
CA TYR A 433 -6.09 7.60 36.09
C TYR A 433 -6.48 6.70 37.25
N GLU A 434 -5.81 6.92 38.38
CA GLU A 434 -6.16 6.30 39.65
C GLU A 434 -7.54 6.77 40.09
N ASN A 435 -8.35 5.85 40.61
CA ASN A 435 -9.63 6.22 41.18
C ASN A 435 -9.39 7.10 42.43
N PRO A 436 -10.10 8.25 42.56
CA PRO A 436 -9.89 9.18 43.66
C PRO A 436 -10.15 8.58 45.05
N VAL A 437 -11.04 7.59 45.14
CA VAL A 437 -11.48 6.97 46.40
C VAL A 437 -10.73 5.66 46.69
N ASP A 438 -10.34 4.93 45.65
CA ASP A 438 -9.69 3.62 45.74
C ASP A 438 -8.51 3.57 44.76
N SER A 439 -7.36 4.10 45.17
CA SER A 439 -6.15 4.18 44.34
C SER A 439 -5.64 2.84 43.81
N SER A 440 -6.13 1.70 44.32
CA SER A 440 -5.82 0.38 43.78
C SER A 440 -6.51 0.10 42.44
N LYS A 441 -7.52 0.90 42.10
CA LYS A 441 -8.25 0.83 40.83
C LYS A 441 -7.81 1.95 39.92
N LYS A 442 -7.67 1.61 38.64
CA LYS A 442 -7.43 2.54 37.57
C LYS A 442 -8.59 2.53 36.59
N THR A 443 -8.80 3.66 35.95
CA THR A 443 -9.92 3.91 35.05
C THR A 443 -9.41 4.70 33.86
N LEU A 444 -9.85 4.35 32.65
CA LEU A 444 -9.41 5.03 31.43
C LEU A 444 -9.87 6.49 31.43
N ALA A 445 -8.96 7.41 31.15
CA ALA A 445 -9.27 8.81 30.91
C ALA A 445 -9.89 8.98 29.53
N ALA A 446 -10.94 9.79 29.46
CA ALA A 446 -11.54 10.22 28.19
C ALA A 446 -11.26 11.71 27.99
N PHE A 447 -11.10 12.14 26.75
CA PHE A 447 -10.79 13.51 26.36
C PHE A 447 -11.71 13.93 25.21
N TRP A 448 -12.13 15.19 25.17
CA TRP A 448 -12.79 15.73 23.98
C TRP A 448 -11.75 16.02 22.91
N LYS A 449 -12.03 15.54 21.70
CA LYS A 449 -11.17 15.79 20.56
C LYS A 449 -11.19 17.26 20.16
N ASP A 450 -10.01 17.79 19.84
CA ASP A 450 -9.78 19.16 19.39
C ASP A 450 -10.27 20.24 20.40
N MET A 451 -10.26 19.90 21.69
CA MET A 451 -10.62 20.81 22.79
C MET A 451 -9.52 20.89 23.85
N ASP A 452 -9.46 22.03 24.54
CA ASP A 452 -8.51 22.21 25.64
C ASP A 452 -8.94 21.37 26.85
N ALA A 453 -8.11 20.38 27.18
CA ALA A 453 -8.34 19.48 28.31
C ALA A 453 -8.30 20.20 29.67
N THR A 454 -7.78 21.42 29.76
CA THR A 454 -7.80 22.22 30.99
C THR A 454 -9.15 22.92 31.23
N GLU A 455 -10.00 23.02 30.20
CA GLU A 455 -11.33 23.65 30.28
C GLU A 455 -12.48 22.63 30.34
N VAL A 456 -12.34 21.51 29.61
CA VAL A 456 -13.38 20.46 29.51
C VAL A 456 -12.82 19.03 29.55
N GLY A 457 -11.69 18.78 30.21
CA GLY A 457 -11.07 17.44 30.27
C GLY A 457 -11.44 16.56 31.46
N PRO A 458 -10.69 15.46 31.69
CA PRO A 458 -10.78 14.65 32.91
C PRO A 458 -10.70 15.50 34.17
N VAL A 459 -11.60 15.26 35.14
CA VAL A 459 -11.69 16.07 36.36
C VAL A 459 -10.36 16.06 37.13
N LEU A 460 -9.79 17.23 37.41
CA LEU A 460 -8.59 17.41 38.21
C LEU A 460 -8.90 17.13 39.69
N GLN A 461 -8.29 16.09 40.25
CA GLN A 461 -8.48 15.64 41.63
C GLN A 461 -7.18 15.10 42.24
N ILE A 462 -7.19 14.89 43.56
CA ILE A 462 -6.10 14.20 44.26
C ILE A 462 -6.60 12.82 44.68
N SER A 463 -5.86 11.76 44.34
CA SER A 463 -6.21 10.39 44.70
C SER A 463 -6.09 10.13 46.21
N SER A 464 -6.66 9.04 46.69
CA SER A 464 -6.61 8.65 48.11
C SER A 464 -5.18 8.45 48.67
N ILE A 465 -4.17 8.45 47.80
CA ILE A 465 -2.75 8.29 48.14
C ILE A 465 -1.91 9.52 47.82
N GLY A 466 -2.56 10.62 47.43
CA GLY A 466 -1.93 11.92 47.20
C GLY A 466 -1.30 12.10 45.82
N ASN A 467 -1.74 11.35 44.80
CA ASN A 467 -1.35 11.63 43.42
C ASN A 467 -2.34 12.61 42.79
N VAL A 468 -1.86 13.64 42.10
CA VAL A 468 -2.70 14.53 41.31
C VAL A 468 -3.06 13.81 40.00
N VAL A 469 -4.36 13.70 39.72
CA VAL A 469 -4.93 13.00 38.55
C VAL A 469 -5.92 13.90 37.83
N GLY A 470 -6.09 13.69 36.53
CA GLY A 470 -6.91 14.57 35.68
C GLY A 470 -6.24 15.90 35.38
N THR A 471 -6.97 16.76 34.68
CA THR A 471 -6.41 17.97 34.04
C THR A 471 -7.33 19.19 34.13
N CYS A 472 -8.64 18.99 34.30
CA CYS A 472 -9.63 20.06 34.31
C CYS A 472 -10.23 20.29 35.70
N PRO A 473 -10.02 21.44 36.35
CA PRO A 473 -10.70 21.76 37.60
C PRO A 473 -12.21 21.93 37.38
N GLU A 474 -13.01 21.52 38.37
CA GLU A 474 -14.46 21.78 38.36
C GLU A 474 -14.75 23.29 38.49
N ALA A 475 -15.87 23.74 37.92
CA ALA A 475 -16.30 25.12 38.00
C ALA A 475 -16.33 25.63 39.46
N GLY A 476 -15.61 26.73 39.71
CA GLY A 476 -15.49 27.33 41.04
C GLY A 476 -14.43 26.68 41.95
N LYS A 477 -13.75 25.61 41.52
CA LYS A 477 -12.61 25.03 42.23
C LYS A 477 -11.30 25.60 41.68
N THR A 478 -10.48 26.17 42.56
CA THR A 478 -9.09 26.51 42.27
C THR A 478 -8.17 25.37 42.70
N PRO A 479 -6.95 25.25 42.15
CA PRO A 479 -5.97 24.27 42.64
C PRO A 479 -5.78 24.32 44.17
N ALA A 480 -5.78 25.52 44.77
CA ALA A 480 -5.67 25.68 46.22
C ALA A 480 -6.90 25.14 46.99
N SER A 481 -8.10 25.27 46.42
CA SER A 481 -9.32 24.69 47.01
C SER A 481 -9.34 23.17 46.89
N ILE A 482 -8.83 22.60 45.79
CA ILE A 482 -8.70 21.15 45.60
C ILE A 482 -7.73 20.57 46.63
N PHE A 483 -6.61 21.24 46.87
CA PHE A 483 -5.67 20.90 47.93
C PHE A 483 -6.33 20.94 49.32
N THR A 484 -7.12 21.98 49.59
CA THR A 484 -7.84 22.13 50.85
C THR A 484 -8.87 21.01 51.04
N ASP A 485 -9.61 20.63 49.99
CA ASP A 485 -10.58 19.53 50.00
C ASP A 485 -9.90 18.19 50.30
N PHE A 486 -8.70 17.93 49.76
CA PHE A 486 -7.94 16.71 50.06
C PHE A 486 -7.58 16.58 51.54
N LEU A 487 -7.35 17.70 52.22
CA LEU A 487 -7.09 17.72 53.66
C LEU A 487 -8.37 17.49 54.50
N THR A 488 -9.55 17.39 53.89
CA THR A 488 -10.79 17.13 54.60
C THR A 488 -11.09 15.64 54.73
N VAL A 489 -11.62 15.27 55.90
CA VAL A 489 -12.25 13.99 56.17
C VAL A 489 -13.66 14.27 56.68
N VAL A 490 -14.64 13.72 55.97
CA VAL A 490 -16.04 13.73 56.39
C VAL A 490 -16.30 12.49 57.23
N ASP A 491 -16.78 12.68 58.46
CA ASP A 491 -17.24 11.57 59.29
C ASP A 491 -18.53 10.98 58.70
N SER A 492 -18.46 9.72 58.26
CA SER A 492 -19.55 9.05 57.52
C SER A 492 -20.83 8.81 58.35
N VAL A 493 -20.79 9.05 59.66
CA VAL A 493 -21.92 8.82 60.59
C VAL A 493 -22.60 10.13 60.98
N THR A 494 -21.81 11.18 61.18
CA THR A 494 -22.27 12.49 61.68
C THR A 494 -22.37 13.55 60.59
N GLY A 495 -21.73 13.35 59.43
CA GLY A 495 -21.63 14.34 58.36
C GLY A 495 -20.72 15.53 58.69
N THR A 496 -20.00 15.48 59.82
CA THR A 496 -19.10 16.55 60.25
C THR A 496 -17.82 16.51 59.41
N THR A 497 -17.44 17.64 58.83
CA THR A 497 -16.17 17.77 58.10
C THR A 497 -15.07 18.20 59.06
N THR A 498 -13.95 17.47 59.06
CA THR A 498 -12.75 17.78 59.87
C THR A 498 -11.53 17.82 58.97
N TYR A 499 -10.61 18.75 59.21
CA TYR A 499 -9.35 18.80 58.49
C TYR A 499 -8.29 17.95 59.18
N VAL A 500 -7.47 17.24 58.41
CA VAL A 500 -6.46 16.30 58.89
C VAL A 500 -5.12 16.51 58.18
N ASN A 501 -4.02 16.09 58.81
CA ASN A 501 -2.70 16.07 58.18
C ASN A 501 -2.63 14.98 57.08
N ALA A 502 -1.89 15.26 56.01
CA ALA A 502 -1.65 14.43 54.84
C ALA A 502 -1.11 13.02 55.15
N LYS A 503 -0.45 12.84 56.30
CA LYS A 503 0.01 11.53 56.81
C LYS A 503 -1.09 10.45 56.86
N LYS A 504 -2.36 10.85 56.98
CA LYS A 504 -3.50 9.93 57.02
C LYS A 504 -3.70 9.16 55.70
N TYR A 505 -3.17 9.68 54.58
CA TYR A 505 -3.39 9.17 53.22
C TYR A 505 -2.22 8.30 52.71
N VAL A 506 -1.22 8.03 53.55
CA VAL A 506 -0.06 7.20 53.17
C VAL A 506 -0.44 5.71 53.24
N VAL A 507 -0.30 5.01 52.11
CA VAL A 507 -0.70 3.59 51.93
C VAL A 507 0.24 2.60 52.61
N GLU A 508 1.52 2.95 52.74
CA GLU A 508 2.54 2.14 53.41
C GLU A 508 3.41 3.00 54.32
N PRO A 509 3.62 2.61 55.59
CA PRO A 509 4.52 3.35 56.49
C PRO A 509 5.93 3.49 55.88
N GLY A 510 6.30 4.71 55.47
CA GLY A 510 7.68 5.05 55.08
C GLY A 510 7.97 5.26 53.59
N THR A 511 6.97 5.29 52.69
CA THR A 511 7.19 5.49 51.25
C THR A 511 7.38 6.96 50.83
N LYS A 512 6.63 7.89 51.43
CA LYS A 512 6.82 9.34 51.30
C LYS A 512 6.72 9.99 52.67
N THR A 513 7.55 11.00 52.94
CA THR A 513 7.41 11.86 54.12
C THR A 513 6.20 12.80 53.95
N ASP A 514 5.62 13.29 55.05
CA ASP A 514 4.54 14.30 55.01
C ASP A 514 4.95 15.50 54.12
N GLN A 515 6.22 15.91 54.17
CA GLN A 515 6.77 16.99 53.35
C GLN A 515 6.79 16.64 51.86
N GLN A 516 7.31 15.48 51.50
CA GLN A 516 7.35 15.05 50.10
C GLN A 516 5.94 14.91 49.51
N LEU A 517 5.00 14.38 50.29
CA LEU A 517 3.61 14.25 49.83
C LEU A 517 2.99 15.62 49.51
N ILE A 518 3.17 16.61 50.39
CA ILE A 518 2.61 17.94 50.16
C ILE A 518 3.37 18.70 49.07
N ASP A 519 4.70 18.60 49.01
CA ASP A 519 5.47 19.23 47.94
C ASP A 519 5.12 18.61 46.57
N ASP A 520 4.93 17.29 46.49
CA ASP A 520 4.50 16.60 45.27
C ASP A 520 3.10 17.06 44.83
N ILE A 521 2.13 17.11 45.76
CA ILE A 521 0.76 17.57 45.48
C ILE A 521 0.78 19.06 45.10
N GLY A 522 1.50 19.88 45.86
CA GLY A 522 1.62 21.32 45.63
C GLY A 522 2.24 21.61 44.27
N THR A 523 3.30 20.90 43.90
CA THR A 523 3.93 20.99 42.58
C THR A 523 2.98 20.51 41.48
N GLY A 524 2.32 19.36 41.67
CA GLY A 524 1.37 18.81 40.70
C GLY A 524 0.13 19.70 40.48
N LEU A 525 -0.23 20.54 41.46
CA LEU A 525 -1.30 21.53 41.36
C LEU A 525 -0.81 22.95 41.00
N GLY A 526 0.51 23.16 40.84
CA GLY A 526 1.09 24.47 40.55
C GLY A 526 0.93 25.50 41.68
N LEU A 527 0.91 25.07 42.94
CA LEU A 527 0.72 25.94 44.09
C LEU A 527 2.01 26.60 44.55
N THR A 528 1.90 27.84 45.02
CA THR A 528 2.97 28.51 45.75
C THR A 528 3.07 27.97 47.18
N LYS A 529 4.21 28.22 47.80
CA LYS A 529 4.43 28.01 49.23
C LYS A 529 3.30 28.72 49.99
N GLN A 530 3.14 30.04 49.84
CA GLN A 530 2.13 30.78 50.60
C GLN A 530 0.70 30.20 50.48
N GLN A 531 0.29 29.75 49.29
CA GLN A 531 -1.03 29.12 49.11
C GLN A 531 -1.19 27.81 49.89
N VAL A 532 -0.16 26.96 49.93
CA VAL A 532 -0.16 25.74 50.74
C VAL A 532 -0.17 26.09 52.22
N TYR A 533 0.65 27.07 52.65
CA TYR A 533 0.69 27.55 54.04
C TYR A 533 -0.70 28.01 54.49
N ASP A 534 -1.33 28.90 53.73
CA ASP A 534 -2.63 29.48 54.01
C ASP A 534 -3.71 28.39 54.15
N ALA A 535 -3.67 27.35 53.32
CA ALA A 535 -4.59 26.22 53.42
C ALA A 535 -4.47 25.48 54.78
N PHE A 536 -3.27 25.29 55.33
CA PHE A 536 -3.08 24.70 56.65
C PHE A 536 -3.51 25.65 57.79
N THR A 537 -3.06 26.90 57.76
CA THR A 537 -3.32 27.87 58.85
C THR A 537 -4.78 28.30 58.91
N ASN A 538 -5.41 28.62 57.77
CA ASN A 538 -6.79 29.10 57.74
C ASN A 538 -7.80 28.02 58.14
N ASN A 539 -7.44 26.75 57.95
CA ASN A 539 -8.28 25.60 58.30
C ASN A 539 -7.86 24.90 59.61
N SER A 540 -6.94 25.50 60.38
CA SER A 540 -6.49 25.00 61.69
C SER A 540 -5.99 23.55 61.67
N VAL A 541 -5.31 23.16 60.59
CA VAL A 541 -4.77 21.80 60.45
C VAL A 541 -3.48 21.69 61.25
N GLU A 542 -3.44 20.81 62.25
CA GLU A 542 -2.21 20.56 63.03
C GLU A 542 -1.18 19.80 62.17
N THR A 543 0.05 20.30 62.14
CA THR A 543 1.12 19.72 61.34
C THR A 543 2.37 19.42 62.19
N THR A 544 3.14 18.41 61.81
CA THR A 544 4.36 17.96 62.53
C THR A 544 5.66 18.24 61.77
N TRP A 545 5.58 18.99 60.67
CA TRP A 545 6.63 19.24 59.69
C TRP A 545 7.12 20.70 59.70
N ASP A 546 8.35 20.92 59.21
CA ASP A 546 8.97 22.24 59.16
C ASP A 546 8.74 22.88 57.78
N TYR A 547 7.80 23.82 57.75
CA TYR A 547 7.37 24.50 56.54
C TYR A 547 8.51 25.27 55.82
N THR A 548 9.58 25.63 56.54
CA THR A 548 10.73 26.32 55.95
C THR A 548 11.46 25.46 54.90
N VAL A 549 11.35 24.14 54.99
CA VAL A 549 12.07 23.16 54.14
C VAL A 549 11.32 22.82 52.85
N SER A 550 10.10 23.36 52.64
CA SER A 550 9.31 23.13 51.41
C SER A 550 10.01 23.66 50.15
N THR A 551 9.92 22.88 49.08
CA THR A 551 10.49 23.16 47.75
C THR A 551 9.62 24.07 46.86
N LEU A 552 8.46 24.54 47.35
CA LEU A 552 7.53 25.41 46.61
C LEU A 552 8.01 26.90 46.54
N PRO A 553 7.69 27.66 45.48
CA PRO A 553 8.07 29.07 45.32
C PRO A 553 7.28 30.04 46.25
N GLY A 554 7.88 31.14 46.75
CA GLY A 554 7.28 32.09 47.74
C GLY A 554 6.56 33.34 47.18
N GLU A 555 5.78 34.07 48.01
CA GLU A 555 4.93 35.25 47.64
C GLU A 555 5.25 36.54 48.47
N VAL A 556 4.99 37.74 47.92
CA VAL A 556 5.48 39.09 48.34
C VAL A 556 4.38 39.96 49.03
N VAL A 557 4.66 40.73 50.12
CA VAL A 557 3.65 41.50 50.92
C VAL A 557 4.12 42.92 51.40
N PRO A 558 3.27 43.98 51.54
CA PRO A 558 3.66 45.38 51.91
C PRO A 558 3.13 45.87 53.30
N ALA A 559 3.54 46.96 53.98
CA ALA A 559 4.78 47.76 54.14
C ALA A 559 4.60 48.67 55.40
N HIS A 560 5.62 48.81 56.26
CA HIS A 560 5.77 49.99 57.15
C HIS A 560 6.67 51.03 56.45
N THR A 561 6.77 52.28 56.93
CA THR A 561 7.64 53.25 56.22
C THR A 561 9.10 53.03 56.58
N HIS A 562 9.85 52.66 55.56
CA HIS A 562 11.20 52.15 55.62
C HIS A 562 12.27 53.16 55.17
N THR A 563 13.48 53.08 55.73
CA THR A 563 14.62 53.94 55.37
C THR A 563 15.71 53.14 54.63
N PRO A 564 15.92 53.36 53.31
CA PRO A 564 16.88 52.64 52.46
C PRO A 564 18.32 52.68 52.97
N GLY A 565 18.93 51.51 53.17
CA GLY A 565 20.37 51.33 53.33
C GLY A 565 21.10 51.28 51.99
N GLU A 566 22.40 50.98 52.01
CA GLU A 566 23.17 50.69 50.78
C GLU A 566 22.75 49.33 50.19
N PRO A 567 22.65 49.20 48.85
CA PRO A 567 22.28 47.94 48.22
C PRO A 567 23.37 46.87 48.42
N VAL A 568 22.95 45.65 48.75
CA VAL A 568 23.82 44.48 48.87
C VAL A 568 23.38 43.39 47.90
N GLN A 569 24.34 42.68 47.31
CA GLN A 569 24.06 41.56 46.40
C GLN A 569 23.87 40.27 47.19
N GLU A 570 22.68 39.67 47.07
CA GLU A 570 22.33 38.40 47.69
C GLU A 570 21.78 37.42 46.65
N ASN A 571 21.65 36.14 47.00
CA ASN A 571 21.19 35.08 46.08
C ASN A 571 21.91 35.06 44.73
N VAL A 572 23.23 35.32 44.72
CA VAL A 572 24.03 35.35 43.50
C VAL A 572 24.07 33.96 42.87
N VAL A 573 23.24 33.76 41.86
CA VAL A 573 23.31 32.68 40.90
C VAL A 573 24.21 33.17 39.76
N PRO A 574 25.41 32.61 39.59
CA PRO A 574 26.27 33.01 38.48
C PRO A 574 25.59 32.66 37.14
N ALA A 575 25.74 33.55 36.14
CA ALA A 575 25.26 33.27 34.80
C ALA A 575 25.99 32.07 34.22
N SER A 576 25.25 31.24 33.52
CA SER A 576 25.77 30.19 32.66
C SER A 576 25.31 30.48 31.23
N CYS A 577 25.69 29.62 30.28
CA CYS A 577 25.22 29.77 28.91
C CYS A 577 23.79 29.26 28.68
N THR A 578 23.22 28.47 29.61
CA THR A 578 21.84 27.96 29.51
C THR A 578 20.85 28.69 30.42
N ALA A 579 21.34 29.20 31.54
CA ALA A 579 20.53 29.91 32.53
C ALA A 579 21.11 31.29 32.76
N GLU A 580 20.24 32.29 32.71
CA GLU A 580 20.58 33.65 33.14
C GLU A 580 21.12 33.56 34.57
N GLY A 581 22.18 34.30 34.82
CA GLY A 581 22.60 34.50 36.18
C GLY A 581 21.62 35.45 36.81
N SER A 582 21.59 35.48 38.11
CA SER A 582 20.82 36.48 38.79
C SER A 582 21.45 36.78 40.12
N TYR A 583 21.43 38.04 40.50
CA TYR A 583 21.58 38.38 41.89
C TYR A 583 20.44 39.29 42.27
N ASP A 584 20.05 39.18 43.52
CA ASP A 584 19.11 40.09 44.09
C ASP A 584 19.90 41.26 44.67
N GLU A 585 19.70 42.44 44.12
CA GLU A 585 20.18 43.68 44.74
C GLU A 585 19.17 44.07 45.81
N VAL A 586 19.50 43.76 47.05
CA VAL A 586 18.61 43.90 48.20
C VAL A 586 19.02 45.12 49.00
N VAL A 587 18.10 46.07 49.14
CA VAL A 587 18.25 47.23 50.00
C VAL A 587 17.45 46.98 51.27
N TYR A 588 18.13 46.87 52.40
CA TYR A 588 17.51 46.68 53.71
C TYR A 588 17.24 47.99 54.44
N CYS A 589 16.26 47.97 55.34
CA CYS A 589 15.95 49.07 56.23
C CYS A 589 17.07 49.22 57.24
N THR A 590 17.69 50.39 57.30
CA THR A 590 18.70 50.65 58.32
C THR A 590 18.15 50.59 59.75
N GLY A 591 16.82 50.67 59.93
CA GLY A 591 16.16 50.72 61.25
C GLY A 591 15.63 49.40 61.79
N CYS A 592 15.24 48.46 60.93
CA CYS A 592 14.61 47.20 61.34
C CYS A 592 15.14 45.97 60.59
N ASN A 593 16.13 46.16 59.70
CA ASN A 593 16.69 45.11 58.83
C ASN A 593 15.64 44.42 57.93
N GLU A 594 14.45 45.00 57.83
CA GLU A 594 13.40 44.54 56.92
C GLU A 594 13.78 44.96 55.50
N GLU A 595 13.58 44.08 54.53
CA GLU A 595 13.92 44.30 53.14
C GLU A 595 13.01 45.35 52.50
N LEU A 596 13.59 46.35 51.84
CA LEU A 596 12.86 47.53 51.35
C LEU A 596 12.62 47.50 49.88
N SER A 597 13.62 47.05 49.16
CA SER A 597 13.54 46.75 47.75
C SER A 597 14.50 45.63 47.49
N ARG A 598 14.00 44.60 46.83
CA ARG A 598 14.81 43.60 46.15
C ARG A 598 14.59 43.82 44.68
N GLU A 599 15.65 44.22 44.02
CA GLU A 599 15.66 44.27 42.56
C GLU A 599 16.40 43.04 42.08
N HIS A 600 15.67 42.12 41.48
CA HIS A 600 16.26 40.98 40.82
C HIS A 600 17.00 41.47 39.58
N LYS A 601 18.32 41.43 39.61
CA LYS A 601 19.18 41.77 38.48
C LYS A 601 19.56 40.47 37.79
N THR A 602 19.02 40.30 36.60
CA THR A 602 19.44 39.23 35.71
C THR A 602 20.80 39.61 35.13
N ILE A 603 21.75 38.70 35.27
CA ILE A 603 23.00 38.73 34.54
C ILE A 603 22.70 37.97 33.25
N ASP A 604 22.86 38.64 32.11
CA ASP A 604 22.68 38.01 30.80
C ASP A 604 23.45 36.70 30.74
N LYS A 605 22.87 35.71 30.05
CA LYS A 605 23.53 34.43 29.83
C LYS A 605 24.92 34.66 29.27
N LEU A 606 25.88 33.89 29.76
CA LEU A 606 27.17 33.85 29.10
C LEU A 606 26.95 33.38 27.67
N ALA A 607 27.58 34.05 26.70
CA ALA A 607 27.54 33.60 25.33
C ALA A 607 28.00 32.14 25.27
N HIS A 608 27.27 31.30 24.55
CA HIS A 608 27.66 29.91 24.37
C HIS A 608 29.05 29.83 23.71
N THR A 609 29.90 28.96 24.25
CA THR A 609 31.25 28.72 23.72
C THR A 609 31.16 27.66 22.61
N PRO A 610 31.41 27.98 21.33
CA PRO A 610 31.24 27.01 20.25
C PRO A 610 32.30 25.91 20.31
N GLY A 611 31.86 24.66 20.31
CA GLY A 611 32.70 23.47 20.16
C GLY A 611 33.13 23.22 18.72
N GLU A 612 33.84 22.11 18.49
CA GLU A 612 34.09 21.63 17.12
C GLU A 612 32.80 21.12 16.50
N ALA A 613 32.58 21.41 15.22
CA ALA A 613 31.41 20.92 14.49
C ALA A 613 31.42 19.39 14.44
N VAL A 614 30.31 18.78 14.85
CA VAL A 614 30.09 17.34 14.78
C VAL A 614 29.05 17.04 13.70
N ARG A 615 29.21 15.90 13.01
CA ARG A 615 28.27 15.46 11.97
C ARG A 615 27.16 14.66 12.64
N GLU A 616 25.93 15.13 12.51
CA GLU A 616 24.73 14.49 13.06
C GLU A 616 23.62 14.40 12.00
N ASN A 617 22.55 13.65 12.30
CA ASN A 617 21.47 13.36 11.34
C ASN A 617 21.98 12.93 9.96
N GLU A 618 23.05 12.12 9.96
CA GLU A 618 23.64 11.64 8.72
C GLU A 618 22.67 10.69 8.04
N VAL A 619 21.95 11.22 7.06
CA VAL A 619 21.22 10.46 6.06
C VAL A 619 22.26 10.15 4.98
N PRO A 620 22.70 8.88 4.87
CA PRO A 620 23.65 8.51 3.84
C PRO A 620 23.04 8.79 2.47
N ALA A 621 23.86 9.32 1.56
CA ALA A 621 23.45 9.48 0.18
C ALA A 621 23.10 8.12 -0.41
N SER A 622 22.07 8.09 -1.25
CA SER A 622 21.63 6.91 -1.98
C SER A 622 21.53 7.25 -3.46
N CYS A 623 21.24 6.25 -4.28
CA CYS A 623 20.97 6.48 -5.70
C CYS A 623 19.62 7.18 -5.97
N LYS A 624 18.70 7.24 -5.01
CA LYS A 624 17.38 7.90 -5.17
C LYS A 624 17.30 9.28 -4.53
N ALA A 625 17.90 9.42 -3.37
CA ALA A 625 17.86 10.62 -2.55
C ALA A 625 19.29 11.11 -2.27
N GLU A 626 19.46 12.43 -2.34
CA GLU A 626 20.69 13.08 -1.87
C GLU A 626 20.88 12.72 -0.39
N GLY A 627 22.12 12.50 -0.01
CA GLY A 627 22.45 12.36 1.40
C GLY A 627 22.44 13.72 2.04
N SER A 628 22.29 13.75 3.34
CA SER A 628 22.46 14.99 4.09
C SER A 628 23.07 14.66 5.42
N TYR A 629 23.93 15.52 5.90
CA TYR A 629 24.32 15.51 7.29
C TYR A 629 24.26 16.94 7.79
N ASP A 630 23.86 17.07 9.05
CA ASP A 630 23.90 18.34 9.73
C ASP A 630 25.28 18.49 10.36
N GLU A 631 25.98 19.58 10.03
CA GLU A 631 27.10 20.05 10.84
C GLU A 631 26.51 20.83 12.00
N VAL A 632 26.52 20.19 13.17
CA VAL A 632 25.95 20.76 14.39
C VAL A 632 27.10 21.20 15.28
N VAL A 633 27.09 22.47 15.64
CA VAL A 633 28.06 23.04 16.59
C VAL A 633 27.35 23.18 17.92
N TYR A 634 27.78 22.40 18.90
CA TYR A 634 27.28 22.45 20.26
C TYR A 634 28.11 23.38 21.13
N CYS A 635 27.49 23.97 22.13
CA CYS A 635 28.21 24.66 23.19
C CYS A 635 29.04 23.64 24.00
N THR A 636 30.33 23.88 24.17
CA THR A 636 31.21 22.99 24.95
C THR A 636 30.83 22.86 26.43
N GLU A 637 30.08 23.85 26.96
CA GLU A 637 29.75 23.94 28.37
C GLU A 637 28.40 23.30 28.72
N CYS A 638 27.42 23.32 27.81
CA CYS A 638 26.06 22.87 28.09
C CYS A 638 25.43 21.96 27.05
N ASN A 639 26.15 21.68 25.95
CA ASN A 639 25.67 20.89 24.82
C ASN A 639 24.38 21.43 24.16
N GLU A 640 24.06 22.70 24.34
CA GLU A 640 23.00 23.35 23.56
C GLU A 640 23.50 23.65 22.15
N GLU A 641 22.63 23.41 21.17
CA GLU A 641 22.92 23.55 19.75
C GLU A 641 23.00 25.03 19.35
N LEU A 642 24.16 25.47 18.85
CA LEU A 642 24.42 26.87 18.54
C LEU A 642 24.19 27.21 17.08
N SER A 643 24.50 26.25 16.22
CA SER A 643 24.24 26.36 14.80
C SER A 643 24.15 24.98 14.20
N ARG A 644 23.19 24.83 13.29
CA ARG A 644 23.02 23.67 12.43
C ARG A 644 23.11 24.13 11.00
N GLU A 645 24.03 23.55 10.25
CA GLU A 645 24.11 23.73 8.81
C GLU A 645 23.92 22.38 8.14
N THR A 646 22.83 22.23 7.39
CA THR A 646 22.58 21.01 6.61
C THR A 646 23.49 21.02 5.37
N LYS A 647 24.41 20.06 5.31
CA LYS A 647 25.26 19.81 4.15
C LYS A 647 24.67 18.69 3.33
N THR A 648 24.40 18.97 2.05
CA THR A 648 23.95 17.95 1.10
C THR A 648 25.14 17.19 0.55
N ILE A 649 24.99 15.87 0.48
CA ILE A 649 25.90 14.95 -0.19
C ILE A 649 25.21 14.57 -1.50
N ASP A 650 25.89 14.82 -2.62
CA ASP A 650 25.38 14.44 -3.94
C ASP A 650 24.94 12.98 -3.97
N LYS A 651 23.88 12.68 -4.74
CA LYS A 651 23.37 11.31 -4.91
C LYS A 651 24.52 10.38 -5.30
N LEU A 652 24.52 9.19 -4.72
CA LEU A 652 25.41 8.14 -5.20
C LEU A 652 25.02 7.78 -6.63
N ALA A 653 26.01 7.60 -7.49
CA ALA A 653 25.75 7.09 -8.82
C ALA A 653 25.04 5.74 -8.71
N HIS A 654 24.03 5.50 -9.54
CA HIS A 654 23.36 4.20 -9.58
C HIS A 654 24.40 3.11 -9.86
N THR A 655 24.47 2.11 -8.96
CA THR A 655 25.29 0.92 -9.15
C THR A 655 24.54 -0.05 -10.06
N PRO A 656 24.98 -0.26 -11.32
CA PRO A 656 24.28 -1.13 -12.24
C PRO A 656 24.38 -2.58 -11.74
N GLY A 657 23.23 -3.23 -11.61
CA GLY A 657 23.17 -4.66 -11.33
C GLY A 657 23.50 -5.50 -12.54
N GLU A 658 23.54 -6.81 -12.32
CA GLU A 658 23.58 -7.74 -13.44
C GLU A 658 22.31 -7.56 -14.28
N PRO A 659 22.44 -7.50 -15.62
CA PRO A 659 21.29 -7.39 -16.50
C PRO A 659 20.35 -8.57 -16.27
N VAL A 660 19.06 -8.27 -16.04
CA VAL A 660 18.00 -9.25 -15.93
C VAL A 660 17.12 -9.22 -17.17
N GLN A 661 16.52 -10.35 -17.52
CA GLN A 661 15.64 -10.46 -18.67
C GLN A 661 14.19 -10.25 -18.22
N GLU A 662 13.52 -9.27 -18.82
CA GLU A 662 12.11 -8.96 -18.59
C GLU A 662 11.37 -8.89 -19.92
N ASN A 663 10.02 -8.89 -19.86
CA ASN A 663 9.17 -8.96 -21.06
C ASN A 663 9.62 -10.09 -22.00
N VAL A 664 9.94 -11.25 -21.41
CA VAL A 664 10.47 -12.39 -22.15
C VAL A 664 9.32 -13.01 -22.94
N ASP A 665 9.27 -12.68 -24.21
CA ASP A 665 8.54 -13.42 -25.22
C ASP A 665 9.46 -14.54 -25.71
N PRO A 666 9.22 -15.80 -25.28
CA PRO A 666 10.08 -16.90 -25.62
C PRO A 666 10.10 -17.11 -27.13
N ALA A 667 11.28 -17.32 -27.70
CA ALA A 667 11.39 -17.74 -29.09
C ALA A 667 10.67 -19.06 -29.27
N SER A 668 9.93 -19.19 -30.37
CA SER A 668 9.32 -20.44 -30.79
C SER A 668 9.94 -20.89 -32.10
N CYS A 669 9.57 -22.07 -32.56
CA CYS A 669 9.96 -22.55 -33.88
C CYS A 669 9.28 -21.79 -35.04
N THR A 670 8.33 -20.90 -34.76
CA THR A 670 7.57 -20.14 -35.78
C THR A 670 7.73 -18.62 -35.66
N ALA A 671 7.98 -18.11 -34.46
CA ALA A 671 8.15 -16.70 -34.15
C ALA A 671 9.51 -16.44 -33.47
N GLU A 672 10.15 -15.33 -33.85
CA GLU A 672 11.33 -14.85 -33.12
C GLU A 672 10.88 -14.48 -31.71
N GLY A 673 11.69 -14.83 -30.73
CA GLY A 673 11.46 -14.39 -29.36
C GLY A 673 12.03 -13.00 -29.17
N SER A 674 11.66 -12.38 -28.07
CA SER A 674 12.33 -11.18 -27.64
C SER A 674 12.34 -11.09 -26.13
N TYR A 675 13.33 -10.41 -25.59
CA TYR A 675 13.32 -10.00 -24.20
C TYR A 675 13.94 -8.63 -24.12
N ASP A 676 13.57 -7.91 -23.08
CA ASP A 676 14.26 -6.71 -22.71
C ASP A 676 15.35 -7.07 -21.71
N GLU A 677 16.59 -6.75 -22.06
CA GLU A 677 17.69 -6.76 -21.11
C GLU A 677 17.59 -5.47 -20.29
N VAL A 678 17.14 -5.61 -19.05
CA VAL A 678 16.90 -4.50 -18.15
C VAL A 678 17.95 -4.51 -17.06
N VAL A 679 18.67 -3.39 -16.94
CA VAL A 679 19.66 -3.21 -15.87
C VAL A 679 19.03 -2.33 -14.81
N TYR A 680 18.80 -2.95 -13.65
CA TYR A 680 18.32 -2.25 -12.46
C TYR A 680 19.48 -1.80 -11.60
N CYS A 681 19.30 -0.70 -10.88
CA CYS A 681 20.21 -0.34 -9.81
C CYS A 681 20.09 -1.38 -8.68
N THR A 682 21.20 -2.01 -8.28
CA THR A 682 21.20 -3.04 -7.21
C THR A 682 20.72 -2.51 -5.87
N GLU A 683 20.89 -1.21 -5.63
CA GLU A 683 20.56 -0.59 -4.35
C GLU A 683 19.13 -0.07 -4.26
N CYS A 684 18.57 0.46 -5.36
CA CYS A 684 17.27 1.13 -5.31
C CYS A 684 16.22 0.56 -6.28
N GLY A 685 16.56 -0.39 -7.14
CA GLY A 685 15.62 -1.04 -8.06
C GLY A 685 15.09 -0.14 -9.18
N GLU A 686 15.70 1.04 -9.39
CA GLU A 686 15.35 1.91 -10.51
C GLU A 686 15.92 1.39 -11.82
N LYS A 687 15.15 1.49 -12.90
CA LYS A 687 15.53 1.00 -14.23
C LYS A 687 16.54 1.94 -14.87
N LEU A 688 17.80 1.50 -14.96
CA LEU A 688 18.90 2.32 -15.49
C LEU A 688 18.99 2.28 -17.01
N SER A 689 18.71 1.11 -17.58
CA SER A 689 18.65 0.95 -19.03
C SER A 689 17.75 -0.23 -19.38
N GLN A 690 17.14 -0.15 -20.56
CA GLN A 690 16.34 -1.20 -21.16
C GLN A 690 16.81 -1.33 -22.60
N THR A 691 17.30 -2.52 -22.96
CA THR A 691 17.73 -2.81 -24.32
C THR A 691 16.94 -3.99 -24.84
N HIS A 692 16.17 -3.79 -25.90
CA HIS A 692 15.42 -4.86 -26.54
C HIS A 692 16.38 -5.82 -27.26
N LYS A 693 16.25 -7.12 -27.00
CA LYS A 693 17.04 -8.20 -27.58
C LYS A 693 16.10 -9.16 -28.27
N THR A 694 16.38 -9.46 -29.53
CA THR A 694 15.70 -10.51 -30.28
C THR A 694 16.39 -11.84 -30.03
N ILE A 695 15.61 -12.89 -29.78
CA ILE A 695 16.07 -14.27 -29.71
C ILE A 695 15.75 -14.91 -31.05
N ASP A 696 16.79 -15.41 -31.73
CA ASP A 696 16.63 -16.16 -32.97
C ASP A 696 15.63 -17.32 -32.77
N LYS A 697 14.84 -17.61 -33.80
CA LYS A 697 13.86 -18.70 -33.77
C LYS A 697 14.52 -20.00 -33.30
N LEU A 698 13.83 -20.73 -32.43
CA LEU A 698 14.30 -22.05 -32.03
C LEU A 698 14.34 -22.96 -33.26
N ALA A 699 15.42 -23.71 -33.39
CA ALA A 699 15.48 -24.76 -34.39
C ALA A 699 14.35 -25.76 -34.12
N HIS A 700 13.65 -26.18 -35.18
CA HIS A 700 12.60 -27.18 -35.03
C HIS A 700 13.14 -28.45 -34.38
N THR A 701 12.57 -28.81 -33.22
CA THR A 701 12.87 -30.05 -32.54
C THR A 701 12.11 -31.18 -33.22
N PRO A 702 12.78 -32.18 -33.85
CA PRO A 702 12.08 -33.29 -34.49
C PRO A 702 11.43 -34.17 -33.42
N GLY A 703 10.12 -34.37 -33.54
CA GLY A 703 9.39 -35.33 -32.73
C GLY A 703 9.68 -36.77 -33.08
N GLY A 704 9.03 -37.69 -32.35
CA GLY A 704 9.08 -39.11 -32.69
C GLY A 704 8.55 -39.36 -34.10
N GLU A 705 9.05 -40.42 -34.73
CA GLU A 705 8.58 -40.88 -36.04
C GLU A 705 7.05 -41.10 -35.99
N VAL A 706 6.29 -40.31 -36.77
CA VAL A 706 4.86 -40.50 -36.94
C VAL A 706 4.63 -41.24 -38.25
N ILE A 707 3.96 -42.40 -38.17
CA ILE A 707 3.63 -43.20 -39.34
C ILE A 707 2.25 -42.79 -39.84
N GLU A 708 2.22 -42.20 -41.03
CA GLU A 708 1.00 -41.77 -41.72
C GLU A 708 0.85 -42.48 -43.06
N ASN A 709 -0.33 -42.34 -43.69
CA ASN A 709 -0.62 -42.91 -45.00
C ASN A 709 -0.27 -44.40 -45.11
N ARG A 710 -0.54 -45.16 -44.04
CA ARG A 710 -0.25 -46.59 -43.96
C ARG A 710 -1.22 -47.38 -44.84
N GLU A 711 -0.77 -47.71 -46.03
CA GLU A 711 -1.46 -48.54 -46.99
C GLU A 711 -0.98 -49.98 -46.88
N VAL A 712 -1.91 -50.89 -46.57
CA VAL A 712 -1.65 -52.32 -46.55
C VAL A 712 -2.27 -52.91 -47.80
N THR A 713 -1.41 -53.28 -48.75
CA THR A 713 -1.82 -54.10 -49.90
C THR A 713 -1.44 -55.56 -49.64
N HIS A 714 -1.87 -56.44 -50.53
CA HIS A 714 -1.54 -57.87 -50.40
C HIS A 714 -0.05 -58.18 -50.61
N ASP A 715 0.70 -57.30 -51.29
CA ASP A 715 2.10 -57.53 -51.64
C ASP A 715 3.08 -56.74 -50.76
N TYR A 716 2.62 -55.62 -50.20
CA TYR A 716 3.46 -54.76 -49.36
C TYR A 716 2.64 -53.92 -48.38
N ILE A 717 3.30 -53.52 -47.31
CA ILE A 717 2.89 -52.44 -46.42
C ILE A 717 3.71 -51.22 -46.83
N GLN A 718 3.05 -50.16 -47.23
CA GLN A 718 3.65 -48.87 -47.50
C GLN A 718 3.17 -47.87 -46.47
N TYR A 719 4.04 -47.02 -45.99
CA TYR A 719 3.70 -45.97 -45.05
C TYR A 719 4.66 -44.81 -45.18
N GLU A 720 4.22 -43.62 -44.81
CA GLU A 720 5.07 -42.44 -44.76
C GLU A 720 5.51 -42.20 -43.32
N VAL A 721 6.81 -42.09 -43.10
CA VAL A 721 7.38 -41.64 -41.84
C VAL A 721 7.52 -40.14 -41.94
N VAL A 722 6.69 -39.43 -41.19
CA VAL A 722 6.67 -37.97 -41.13
C VAL A 722 7.23 -37.55 -39.77
N HIS A 723 8.21 -36.66 -39.80
CA HIS A 723 8.72 -36.03 -38.59
C HIS A 723 8.07 -34.65 -38.48
N TYR A 724 7.22 -34.50 -37.47
CA TYR A 724 6.65 -33.21 -37.10
C TYR A 724 7.53 -32.55 -36.05
N CYS A 725 7.57 -31.22 -36.06
CA CYS A 725 8.15 -30.50 -34.94
C CYS A 725 7.28 -30.73 -33.70
N THR A 726 7.86 -31.17 -32.59
CA THR A 726 7.10 -31.40 -31.34
C THR A 726 6.38 -30.15 -30.84
N ASP A 727 6.90 -28.97 -31.20
CA ASP A 727 6.53 -27.71 -30.56
C ASP A 727 5.51 -26.91 -31.38
N CYS A 728 5.54 -27.00 -32.72
CA CYS A 728 4.61 -26.28 -33.61
C CYS A 728 3.88 -27.16 -34.62
N ASN A 729 4.07 -28.49 -34.57
CA ASN A 729 3.41 -29.49 -35.39
C ASN A 729 3.50 -29.29 -36.92
N ILE A 730 4.46 -28.47 -37.37
CA ILE A 730 4.77 -28.32 -38.80
C ILE A 730 5.59 -29.52 -39.27
N GLU A 731 5.31 -29.97 -40.49
CA GLU A 731 6.02 -31.07 -41.13
C GLU A 731 7.47 -30.67 -41.41
N LEU A 732 8.43 -31.37 -40.80
CA LEU A 732 9.86 -31.12 -40.98
C LEU A 732 10.46 -31.95 -42.11
N SER A 733 10.00 -33.20 -42.23
CA SER A 733 10.42 -34.11 -43.28
C SER A 733 9.43 -35.26 -43.43
N ARG A 734 9.35 -35.82 -44.64
CA ARG A 734 8.51 -36.96 -45.00
C ARG A 734 9.32 -37.93 -45.84
N GLU A 735 9.30 -39.20 -45.43
CA GLU A 735 9.95 -40.29 -46.14
C GLU A 735 8.97 -41.45 -46.34
N THR A 736 8.88 -41.97 -47.56
CA THR A 736 8.00 -43.11 -47.88
C THR A 736 8.75 -44.43 -47.72
N VAL A 737 8.26 -45.32 -46.87
CA VAL A 737 8.83 -46.65 -46.56
C VAL A 737 7.90 -47.76 -47.07
N GLN A 738 8.44 -48.79 -47.72
CA GLN A 738 7.69 -49.91 -48.29
C GLN A 738 8.32 -51.25 -47.92
N GLU A 739 7.58 -52.14 -47.25
CA GLU A 739 8.01 -53.46 -46.78
C GLU A 739 7.15 -54.59 -47.38
N PRO A 740 7.71 -55.71 -47.88
CA PRO A 740 6.93 -56.77 -48.52
C PRO A 740 6.30 -57.78 -47.52
N ILE A 741 5.04 -58.18 -47.74
CA ILE A 741 4.37 -59.27 -46.99
C ILE A 741 4.48 -60.57 -47.81
N ILE A 742 5.20 -61.58 -47.33
CA ILE A 742 5.34 -62.86 -48.05
C ILE A 742 4.47 -63.94 -47.39
N THR A 743 3.36 -64.31 -48.04
CA THR A 743 2.90 -65.70 -48.29
C THR A 743 1.54 -65.73 -49.01
N HIS A 744 1.49 -66.31 -50.22
CA HIS A 744 0.26 -66.51 -51.00
C HIS A 744 -0.27 -67.93 -50.85
N THR A 745 -1.60 -68.10 -50.72
CA THR A 745 -2.27 -69.42 -50.75
C THR A 745 -2.86 -69.63 -52.15
N LEU A 746 -2.31 -70.58 -52.93
CA LEU A 746 -2.58 -70.73 -54.37
C LEU A 746 -3.38 -71.99 -54.72
N THR A 747 -4.26 -71.88 -55.72
CA THR A 747 -5.08 -72.97 -56.29
C THR A 747 -4.76 -73.16 -57.78
N TYR A 748 -4.58 -74.39 -58.27
CA TYR A 748 -4.18 -74.67 -59.67
C TYR A 748 -5.37 -74.75 -60.65
N VAL A 749 -5.20 -74.20 -61.85
CA VAL A 749 -6.17 -74.16 -62.96
C VAL A 749 -5.51 -74.70 -64.27
N PRO A 750 -6.09 -75.71 -64.94
CA PRO A 750 -5.52 -76.34 -66.15
C PRO A 750 -5.79 -75.57 -67.47
N GLU A 751 -5.01 -75.86 -68.52
CA GLU A 751 -5.05 -75.21 -69.85
C GLU A 751 -6.28 -75.55 -70.72
N VAL A 752 -6.74 -74.58 -71.52
CA VAL A 752 -7.77 -74.68 -72.56
C VAL A 752 -7.23 -74.16 -73.92
N PRO A 753 -7.33 -74.91 -75.03
CA PRO A 753 -6.75 -74.49 -76.32
C PRO A 753 -7.58 -73.45 -77.10
N ALA A 754 -6.94 -72.69 -78.01
CA ALA A 754 -7.58 -71.64 -78.83
C ALA A 754 -8.26 -72.17 -80.11
N THR A 755 -9.26 -71.43 -80.59
CA THR A 755 -10.03 -71.68 -81.84
C THR A 755 -10.11 -70.43 -82.71
N GLU A 756 -10.72 -70.50 -83.90
CA GLU A 756 -10.94 -69.33 -84.78
C GLU A 756 -11.99 -68.34 -84.22
N GLU A 757 -12.80 -68.78 -83.25
CA GLU A 757 -13.94 -68.03 -82.71
C GLU A 757 -13.72 -67.60 -81.25
N ALA A 758 -12.79 -68.24 -80.54
CA ALA A 758 -12.46 -67.94 -79.16
C ALA A 758 -10.98 -68.19 -78.87
N GLU A 759 -10.39 -67.33 -78.06
CA GLU A 759 -9.02 -67.46 -77.56
C GLU A 759 -8.92 -68.65 -76.58
N GLY A 760 -7.74 -69.26 -76.48
CA GLY A 760 -7.43 -70.28 -75.48
C GLY A 760 -6.83 -69.66 -74.22
N THR A 761 -6.59 -70.45 -73.18
CA THR A 761 -6.00 -70.01 -71.92
C THR A 761 -5.00 -71.05 -71.39
N LYS A 762 -3.74 -70.66 -71.15
CA LYS A 762 -2.68 -71.51 -70.58
C LYS A 762 -2.98 -71.90 -69.12
N ALA A 763 -2.42 -73.02 -68.67
CA ALA A 763 -2.51 -73.45 -67.27
C ALA A 763 -1.82 -72.45 -66.31
N HIS A 764 -2.40 -72.22 -65.14
CA HIS A 764 -1.93 -71.23 -64.16
C HIS A 764 -2.43 -71.53 -62.72
N TYR A 765 -2.02 -70.72 -61.75
CA TYR A 765 -2.41 -70.80 -60.34
C TYR A 765 -3.09 -69.49 -59.92
N THR A 766 -4.11 -69.53 -59.07
CA THR A 766 -4.84 -68.34 -58.59
C THR A 766 -4.69 -68.21 -57.08
N CYS A 767 -4.36 -67.02 -56.57
CA CYS A 767 -4.28 -66.78 -55.12
C CYS A 767 -5.65 -66.44 -54.54
N SER A 768 -6.10 -67.17 -53.52
CA SER A 768 -7.40 -66.93 -52.87
C SER A 768 -7.47 -65.66 -52.01
N GLY A 769 -6.35 -64.96 -51.83
CA GLY A 769 -6.26 -63.74 -51.01
C GLY A 769 -6.17 -62.44 -51.80
N CYS A 770 -5.63 -62.46 -53.01
CA CYS A 770 -5.48 -61.25 -53.85
C CYS A 770 -5.99 -61.37 -55.28
N ASP A 771 -6.54 -62.53 -55.64
CA ASP A 771 -7.06 -62.82 -56.98
C ASP A 771 -6.04 -62.70 -58.13
N LYS A 772 -4.75 -62.52 -57.81
CA LYS A 772 -3.64 -62.54 -58.78
C LYS A 772 -3.36 -63.96 -59.29
N LEU A 773 -2.90 -64.05 -60.55
CA LEU A 773 -2.60 -65.30 -61.23
C LEU A 773 -1.08 -65.51 -61.28
N PHE A 774 -0.63 -66.76 -61.20
CA PHE A 774 0.78 -67.13 -61.16
C PHE A 774 1.04 -68.32 -62.10
N SER A 775 2.20 -68.35 -62.75
CA SER A 775 2.56 -69.48 -63.64
C SER A 775 3.17 -70.67 -62.90
N ASP A 776 3.51 -70.50 -61.62
CA ASP A 776 4.19 -71.50 -60.79
C ASP A 776 3.52 -71.70 -59.42
N ALA A 777 3.70 -72.90 -58.87
CA ALA A 777 3.08 -73.31 -57.60
C ALA A 777 3.66 -72.62 -56.36
N ALA A 778 4.77 -71.86 -56.48
CA ALA A 778 5.37 -71.12 -55.38
C ALA A 778 4.89 -69.66 -55.31
N GLY A 779 4.14 -69.18 -56.31
CA GLY A 779 3.57 -67.83 -56.32
C GLY A 779 4.60 -66.73 -56.53
N THR A 780 5.68 -67.05 -57.26
CA THR A 780 6.81 -66.14 -57.42
C THR A 780 6.85 -65.47 -58.78
N VAL A 781 6.14 -66.03 -59.77
CA VAL A 781 6.02 -65.49 -61.13
C VAL A 781 4.55 -65.17 -61.40
N GLU A 782 4.16 -63.94 -61.03
CA GLU A 782 2.85 -63.37 -61.33
C GLU A 782 2.66 -63.26 -62.85
N VAL A 783 1.48 -63.62 -63.33
CA VAL A 783 1.05 -63.53 -64.73
C VAL A 783 -0.32 -62.88 -64.77
N THR A 784 -0.61 -62.16 -65.85
CA THR A 784 -1.92 -61.53 -66.03
C THR A 784 -2.83 -62.42 -66.86
N GLU A 785 -4.15 -62.17 -66.86
CA GLU A 785 -5.08 -62.90 -67.74
C GLU A 785 -4.64 -62.85 -69.21
N ALA A 786 -4.07 -61.73 -69.67
CA ALA A 786 -3.56 -61.56 -71.03
C ALA A 786 -2.34 -62.43 -71.35
N ASP A 787 -1.46 -62.71 -70.38
CA ASP A 787 -0.29 -63.59 -70.59
C ASP A 787 -0.69 -65.07 -70.74
N LEU A 788 -1.86 -65.40 -70.19
CA LEU A 788 -2.48 -66.72 -70.25
C LEU A 788 -3.26 -66.91 -71.55
N VAL A 789 -3.66 -65.84 -72.23
CA VAL A 789 -4.36 -65.92 -73.52
C VAL A 789 -3.49 -66.61 -74.57
N ILE A 790 -4.05 -67.65 -75.19
CA ILE A 790 -3.56 -68.23 -76.43
C ILE A 790 -4.36 -67.55 -77.56
N PRO A 791 -3.72 -66.73 -78.42
CA PRO A 791 -4.44 -65.89 -79.38
C PRO A 791 -5.35 -66.71 -80.30
N LYS A 792 -6.54 -66.19 -80.58
CA LYS A 792 -7.38 -66.71 -81.67
C LYS A 792 -6.64 -66.56 -82.99
N LEU A 793 -6.87 -67.46 -83.94
CA LEU A 793 -6.31 -67.31 -85.29
C LEU A 793 -6.90 -66.04 -85.96
N THR A 794 -6.04 -65.15 -86.48
CA THR A 794 -6.42 -63.77 -86.86
C THR A 794 -6.65 -63.53 -88.36
N HIS A 795 -7.44 -62.48 -88.65
CA HIS A 795 -7.52 -61.76 -89.93
C HIS A 795 -7.21 -60.26 -89.71
N THR A 796 -7.00 -59.47 -90.78
CA THR A 796 -6.54 -58.07 -90.73
C THR A 796 -7.69 -57.04 -90.64
N HIS A 797 -7.51 -55.99 -89.84
CA HIS A 797 -8.50 -54.93 -89.59
C HIS A 797 -8.45 -53.80 -90.64
N THR A 798 -9.62 -53.32 -91.09
CA THR A 798 -9.75 -52.21 -92.06
C THR A 798 -10.43 -51.01 -91.36
N PRO A 799 -9.82 -49.81 -91.33
CA PRO A 799 -10.41 -48.64 -90.68
C PRO A 799 -11.70 -48.15 -91.37
N GLY A 800 -12.71 -47.79 -90.57
CA GLY A 800 -13.94 -47.15 -91.02
C GLY A 800 -13.86 -45.62 -91.04
N GLU A 801 -14.99 -44.98 -91.34
CA GLU A 801 -15.12 -43.52 -91.29
C GLU A 801 -15.08 -43.01 -89.84
N PRO A 802 -14.41 -41.89 -89.55
CA PRO A 802 -14.36 -41.30 -88.21
C PRO A 802 -15.74 -40.80 -87.75
N VAL A 803 -16.07 -41.03 -86.48
CA VAL A 803 -17.28 -40.53 -85.81
C VAL A 803 -16.92 -39.61 -84.64
N GLN A 804 -17.80 -38.66 -84.29
CA GLN A 804 -17.60 -37.76 -83.16
C GLN A 804 -18.32 -38.27 -81.91
N GLU A 805 -17.63 -38.31 -80.78
CA GLU A 805 -18.12 -38.74 -79.47
C GLU A 805 -17.78 -37.70 -78.39
N ASN A 806 -18.41 -37.77 -77.21
CA ASN A 806 -18.13 -36.90 -76.06
C ASN A 806 -18.22 -35.38 -76.35
N VAL A 807 -19.20 -34.96 -77.16
CA VAL A 807 -19.36 -33.55 -77.52
C VAL A 807 -19.86 -32.74 -76.32
N VAL A 808 -18.98 -31.89 -75.79
CA VAL A 808 -19.29 -30.79 -74.87
C VAL A 808 -19.42 -29.52 -75.70
N PRO A 809 -20.62 -28.90 -75.78
CA PRO A 809 -20.81 -27.69 -76.56
C PRO A 809 -20.07 -26.50 -75.94
N ALA A 810 -19.46 -25.66 -76.79
CA ALA A 810 -18.87 -24.40 -76.36
C ALA A 810 -19.95 -23.41 -75.91
N SER A 811 -19.62 -22.56 -74.95
CA SER A 811 -20.44 -21.42 -74.52
C SER A 811 -19.65 -20.13 -74.66
N CYS A 812 -20.28 -18.98 -74.42
CA CYS A 812 -19.55 -17.71 -74.39
C CYS A 812 -18.63 -17.55 -73.16
N SER A 813 -18.69 -18.48 -72.20
CA SER A 813 -17.88 -18.46 -70.97
C SER A 813 -16.85 -19.59 -70.90
N ALA A 814 -17.07 -20.71 -71.57
CA ALA A 814 -16.22 -21.90 -71.53
C ALA A 814 -16.05 -22.52 -72.92
N GLU A 815 -14.84 -23.02 -73.21
CA GLU A 815 -14.55 -23.76 -74.45
C GLU A 815 -15.31 -25.09 -74.46
N GLY A 816 -15.74 -25.52 -75.65
CA GLY A 816 -16.31 -26.84 -75.86
C GLY A 816 -15.25 -27.85 -76.25
N SER A 817 -15.61 -29.12 -76.35
CA SER A 817 -14.71 -30.16 -76.85
C SER A 817 -15.47 -31.37 -77.38
N TYR A 818 -14.82 -32.21 -78.17
CA TYR A 818 -15.32 -33.52 -78.60
C TYR A 818 -14.16 -34.44 -79.00
N ASP A 819 -14.40 -35.75 -79.00
CA ASP A 819 -13.46 -36.75 -79.47
C ASP A 819 -13.82 -37.20 -80.88
N VAL A 820 -12.83 -37.38 -81.76
CA VAL A 820 -12.98 -38.08 -83.04
C VAL A 820 -12.45 -39.50 -82.89
N VAL A 821 -13.30 -40.49 -83.10
CA VAL A 821 -12.99 -41.91 -82.91
C VAL A 821 -13.18 -42.68 -84.21
N VAL A 822 -12.22 -43.52 -84.58
CA VAL A 822 -12.28 -44.39 -85.77
C VAL A 822 -12.41 -45.84 -85.32
N TYR A 823 -13.45 -46.53 -85.79
CA TYR A 823 -13.68 -47.95 -85.52
C TYR A 823 -13.37 -48.82 -86.75
N CYS A 824 -12.99 -50.06 -86.53
CA CYS A 824 -12.79 -51.04 -87.60
C CYS A 824 -14.12 -51.49 -88.23
N THR A 825 -14.25 -51.46 -89.56
CA THR A 825 -15.52 -51.77 -90.25
C THR A 825 -15.98 -53.22 -90.11
N SER A 826 -15.06 -54.14 -89.81
CA SER A 826 -15.36 -55.57 -89.75
C SER A 826 -15.66 -56.09 -88.34
N CYS A 827 -15.18 -55.40 -87.29
CA CYS A 827 -15.35 -55.88 -85.91
C CYS A 827 -15.71 -54.79 -84.90
N ASN A 828 -15.91 -53.54 -85.34
CA ASN A 828 -16.24 -52.40 -84.50
C ASN A 828 -15.23 -52.09 -83.37
N ALA A 829 -14.01 -52.62 -83.42
CA ALA A 829 -12.97 -52.31 -82.46
C ALA A 829 -12.44 -50.89 -82.70
N GLU A 830 -12.27 -50.10 -81.63
CA GLU A 830 -11.72 -48.75 -81.66
C GLU A 830 -10.26 -48.81 -82.15
N ILE A 831 -9.96 -48.10 -83.22
CA ILE A 831 -8.63 -48.04 -83.84
C ILE A 831 -7.86 -46.83 -83.33
N SER A 832 -8.52 -45.68 -83.18
CA SER A 832 -7.87 -44.44 -82.72
C SER A 832 -8.88 -43.42 -82.20
N ARG A 833 -8.45 -42.60 -81.24
CA ARG A 833 -9.20 -41.47 -80.64
C ARG A 833 -8.35 -40.20 -80.63
N GLU A 834 -8.92 -39.07 -81.03
CA GLU A 834 -8.29 -37.76 -81.02
C GLU A 834 -9.23 -36.71 -80.39
N HIS A 835 -8.78 -36.01 -79.34
CA HIS A 835 -9.55 -34.95 -78.69
C HIS A 835 -9.44 -33.62 -79.45
N LYS A 836 -10.56 -32.94 -79.68
CA LYS A 836 -10.67 -31.64 -80.36
C LYS A 836 -11.38 -30.63 -79.46
N THR A 837 -10.81 -29.43 -79.33
CA THR A 837 -11.45 -28.31 -78.63
C THR A 837 -12.26 -27.45 -79.60
N ILE A 838 -13.36 -26.88 -79.11
CA ILE A 838 -14.21 -25.93 -79.83
C ILE A 838 -14.03 -24.57 -79.16
N ASP A 839 -13.59 -23.58 -79.93
CA ASP A 839 -13.41 -22.20 -79.45
C ASP A 839 -14.71 -21.65 -78.83
N LYS A 840 -14.56 -20.78 -77.83
CA LYS A 840 -15.70 -20.14 -77.15
C LYS A 840 -16.61 -19.42 -78.15
N LEU A 841 -17.91 -19.49 -77.90
CA LEU A 841 -18.88 -18.75 -78.71
C LEU A 841 -18.73 -17.24 -78.44
N ALA A 842 -18.92 -16.44 -79.49
CA ALA A 842 -18.91 -14.99 -79.33
C ALA A 842 -20.05 -14.51 -78.40
N HIS A 843 -19.79 -13.49 -77.59
CA HIS A 843 -20.82 -12.90 -76.74
C HIS A 843 -21.94 -12.27 -77.58
N THR A 844 -23.20 -12.57 -77.25
CA THR A 844 -24.35 -11.88 -77.83
C THR A 844 -24.65 -10.64 -77.00
N LEU A 845 -24.18 -9.48 -77.46
CA LEU A 845 -24.18 -8.24 -76.69
C LEU A 845 -25.38 -7.35 -76.98
N THR A 846 -25.98 -6.80 -75.92
CA THR A 846 -27.00 -5.75 -75.99
C THR A 846 -26.43 -4.43 -75.50
N TYR A 847 -26.46 -3.40 -76.34
CA TYR A 847 -26.04 -2.05 -75.98
C TYR A 847 -27.00 -1.40 -74.97
N LYS A 848 -26.43 -0.84 -73.91
CA LYS A 848 -27.10 0.01 -72.92
C LYS A 848 -26.55 1.42 -73.04
N ALA A 849 -27.43 2.36 -73.40
CA ALA A 849 -27.07 3.77 -73.44
C ALA A 849 -26.74 4.29 -72.03
N GLY A 850 -25.72 5.13 -71.95
CA GLY A 850 -25.29 5.74 -70.68
C GLY A 850 -26.35 6.68 -70.12
N LYS A 851 -26.54 6.64 -68.81
CA LYS A 851 -27.45 7.52 -68.06
C LYS A 851 -26.61 8.52 -67.28
N LYS A 852 -26.90 9.81 -67.40
CA LYS A 852 -26.18 10.83 -66.63
C LYS A 852 -26.52 10.72 -65.15
N ALA A 853 -25.52 10.93 -64.29
CA ALA A 853 -25.70 11.08 -62.86
C ALA A 853 -26.51 12.36 -62.56
N THR A 854 -27.31 12.31 -61.50
CA THR A 854 -28.12 13.42 -60.98
C THR A 854 -27.75 13.66 -59.52
N GLU A 855 -28.28 14.70 -58.89
CA GLU A 855 -28.06 14.97 -57.45
C GLU A 855 -28.71 13.89 -56.55
N GLU A 856 -29.69 13.14 -57.08
CA GLU A 856 -30.52 12.18 -56.33
C GLU A 856 -30.23 10.71 -56.66
N ALA A 857 -29.48 10.43 -57.74
CA ALA A 857 -29.20 9.07 -58.20
C ALA A 857 -27.94 8.97 -59.07
N ASP A 858 -27.23 7.84 -58.94
CA ASP A 858 -26.07 7.50 -59.75
C ASP A 858 -26.42 7.38 -61.25
N GLY A 859 -25.47 7.77 -62.10
CA GLY A 859 -25.47 7.53 -63.52
C GLY A 859 -24.63 6.30 -63.89
N TRP A 860 -24.55 5.99 -65.18
CA TRP A 860 -23.65 4.98 -65.71
C TRP A 860 -23.21 5.32 -67.12
N GLN A 861 -22.00 4.92 -67.49
CA GLN A 861 -21.48 5.03 -68.85
C GLN A 861 -22.20 4.04 -69.78
N ALA A 862 -22.18 4.35 -71.08
CA ALA A 862 -22.71 3.44 -72.08
C ALA A 862 -21.86 2.16 -72.11
N HIS A 863 -22.50 1.01 -72.12
CA HIS A 863 -21.83 -0.28 -72.03
C HIS A 863 -22.63 -1.36 -72.76
N PHE A 864 -22.04 -2.52 -72.98
CA PHE A 864 -22.68 -3.67 -73.59
C PHE A 864 -22.86 -4.78 -72.55
N VAL A 865 -24.02 -5.46 -72.56
CA VAL A 865 -24.30 -6.60 -71.67
C VAL A 865 -24.50 -7.85 -72.51
N CYS A 866 -23.78 -8.93 -72.19
CA CYS A 866 -24.04 -10.23 -72.81
C CYS A 866 -25.38 -10.79 -72.34
N THR A 867 -26.25 -11.15 -73.27
CA THR A 867 -27.58 -11.68 -72.96
C THR A 867 -27.52 -13.03 -72.26
N GLU A 868 -26.45 -13.78 -72.47
CA GLU A 868 -26.25 -15.13 -71.93
C GLU A 868 -25.52 -15.10 -70.57
N CYS A 869 -24.28 -14.61 -70.51
CA CYS A 869 -23.45 -14.68 -69.29
C CYS A 869 -23.63 -13.49 -68.33
N LYS A 870 -24.43 -12.47 -68.70
CA LYS A 870 -24.72 -11.26 -67.90
C LYS A 870 -23.52 -10.37 -67.55
N LYS A 871 -22.34 -10.65 -68.08
CA LYS A 871 -21.14 -9.81 -67.94
C LYS A 871 -21.23 -8.53 -68.78
N TYR A 872 -20.49 -7.50 -68.36
CA TYR A 872 -20.45 -6.17 -68.99
C TYR A 872 -19.19 -6.01 -69.85
N PHE A 873 -19.31 -5.28 -70.96
CA PHE A 873 -18.23 -5.08 -71.93
C PHE A 873 -18.18 -3.62 -72.40
N ALA A 874 -16.96 -3.12 -72.64
CA ALA A 874 -16.73 -1.76 -73.11
C ALA A 874 -16.94 -1.60 -74.64
N ASP A 875 -16.79 -2.69 -75.38
CA ASP A 875 -16.83 -2.75 -76.84
C ASP A 875 -17.98 -3.64 -77.36
N GLY A 876 -18.35 -3.44 -78.63
CA GLY A 876 -19.45 -4.19 -79.26
C GLY A 876 -19.01 -5.58 -79.75
N GLU A 877 -17.73 -5.88 -79.66
CA GLU A 877 -17.08 -7.13 -80.08
C GLU A 877 -16.90 -8.12 -78.91
N GLY A 878 -17.10 -7.68 -77.66
CA GLY A 878 -17.06 -8.51 -76.45
C GLY A 878 -15.67 -8.94 -76.02
N GLN A 879 -14.64 -8.16 -76.37
CA GLN A 879 -13.25 -8.51 -76.05
C GLN A 879 -12.75 -7.85 -74.77
N GLN A 880 -13.34 -6.72 -74.37
CA GLN A 880 -12.93 -5.95 -73.21
C GLN A 880 -14.02 -6.03 -72.12
N GLU A 881 -13.95 -7.09 -71.32
CA GLU A 881 -14.80 -7.28 -70.14
C GLU A 881 -14.51 -6.17 -69.10
N ILE A 882 -15.56 -5.60 -68.54
CA ILE A 882 -15.51 -4.54 -67.50
C ILE A 882 -16.45 -4.90 -66.35
N THR A 883 -16.22 -4.33 -65.17
CA THR A 883 -17.07 -4.55 -64.00
C THR A 883 -18.10 -3.44 -63.81
N TRP A 884 -19.10 -3.67 -62.96
CA TRP A 884 -20.15 -2.68 -62.68
C TRP A 884 -19.56 -1.40 -62.06
N GLU A 885 -18.56 -1.54 -61.19
CA GLU A 885 -17.87 -0.42 -60.53
C GLU A 885 -17.15 0.49 -61.53
N GLN A 886 -16.70 -0.07 -62.66
CA GLN A 886 -15.98 0.69 -63.70
C GLN A 886 -16.91 1.51 -64.59
N ILE A 887 -18.22 1.22 -64.62
CA ILE A 887 -19.21 1.93 -65.47
C ILE A 887 -20.15 2.84 -64.68
N VAL A 888 -20.27 2.67 -63.36
CA VAL A 888 -21.06 3.57 -62.52
C VAL A 888 -20.42 4.96 -62.50
N ILE A 889 -21.25 5.98 -62.76
CA ILE A 889 -20.91 7.38 -62.55
C ILE A 889 -21.62 7.76 -61.24
N PRO A 890 -20.90 7.94 -60.12
CA PRO A 890 -21.53 8.30 -58.85
C PRO A 890 -22.43 9.54 -59.01
N LYS A 891 -23.52 9.61 -58.24
CA LYS A 891 -24.42 10.77 -58.15
C LYS A 891 -23.59 12.03 -58.01
N LEU A 892 -24.02 13.14 -58.60
CA LEU A 892 -23.25 14.39 -58.59
C LEU A 892 -23.09 14.89 -57.15
N THR A 893 -22.03 14.45 -56.49
CA THR A 893 -21.45 15.12 -55.34
C THR A 893 -20.46 16.10 -55.94
N HIS A 894 -20.73 17.39 -55.76
CA HIS A 894 -19.69 18.37 -55.97
C HIS A 894 -18.50 17.96 -55.09
N VAL A 895 -17.28 18.02 -55.64
CA VAL A 895 -16.09 17.75 -54.85
C VAL A 895 -16.04 18.81 -53.78
N HIS A 896 -16.20 18.39 -52.53
CA HIS A 896 -16.10 19.32 -51.44
C HIS A 896 -14.67 19.80 -51.36
N THR A 897 -14.45 21.05 -51.77
CA THR A 897 -13.13 21.67 -51.68
C THR A 897 -13.02 22.24 -50.28
N PRO A 898 -12.16 21.68 -49.41
CA PRO A 898 -12.02 22.15 -48.04
C PRO A 898 -11.69 23.64 -48.07
N GLY A 899 -12.54 24.44 -47.41
CA GLY A 899 -12.24 25.83 -47.15
C GLY A 899 -11.15 25.96 -46.09
N GLU A 900 -10.75 27.20 -45.83
CA GLU A 900 -9.94 27.48 -44.64
C GLU A 900 -10.74 27.05 -43.39
N PRO A 901 -10.10 26.35 -42.43
CA PRO A 901 -10.74 26.01 -41.17
C PRO A 901 -11.24 27.28 -40.48
N VAL A 902 -12.48 27.24 -40.00
CA VAL A 902 -13.09 28.32 -39.22
C VAL A 902 -13.35 27.82 -37.80
N GLN A 903 -13.17 28.71 -36.81
CA GLN A 903 -13.43 28.39 -35.41
C GLN A 903 -14.90 28.67 -35.08
N GLU A 904 -15.60 27.64 -34.63
CA GLU A 904 -16.98 27.73 -34.15
C GLU A 904 -17.07 27.29 -32.68
N ASN A 905 -18.20 27.59 -32.02
CA ASN A 905 -18.42 27.26 -30.60
C ASN A 905 -17.28 27.72 -29.67
N VAL A 906 -16.65 28.86 -29.98
CA VAL A 906 -15.51 29.38 -29.23
C VAL A 906 -15.95 29.73 -27.81
N VAL A 907 -15.58 28.88 -26.87
CA VAL A 907 -15.55 29.18 -25.45
C VAL A 907 -14.15 29.72 -25.16
N PRO A 908 -14.00 31.03 -24.92
CA PRO A 908 -12.69 31.59 -24.64
C PRO A 908 -12.14 30.97 -23.35
N ALA A 909 -10.87 30.58 -23.38
CA ALA A 909 -10.19 30.19 -22.17
C ALA A 909 -10.22 31.35 -21.17
N SER A 910 -10.23 31.01 -19.88
CA SER A 910 -9.97 31.96 -18.81
C SER A 910 -8.84 31.42 -17.94
N CYS A 911 -8.42 32.20 -16.95
CA CYS A 911 -7.46 31.71 -15.97
C CYS A 911 -8.10 30.77 -14.92
N SER A 912 -9.41 30.49 -15.00
CA SER A 912 -10.12 29.59 -14.09
C SER A 912 -10.81 28.42 -14.79
N ALA A 913 -10.93 28.45 -16.12
CA ALA A 913 -11.56 27.40 -16.92
C ALA A 913 -10.85 27.28 -18.26
N GLU A 914 -10.68 26.04 -18.73
CA GLU A 914 -10.15 25.76 -20.07
C GLU A 914 -11.10 26.34 -21.11
N GLY A 915 -10.52 26.86 -22.19
CA GLY A 915 -11.29 27.27 -23.34
C GLY A 915 -11.46 26.11 -24.28
N SER A 916 -12.37 26.24 -25.22
CA SER A 916 -12.50 25.28 -26.30
C SER A 916 -13.05 25.96 -27.54
N TYR A 917 -12.73 25.40 -28.69
CA TYR A 917 -13.41 25.73 -29.93
C TYR A 917 -13.47 24.49 -30.79
N ASP A 918 -14.46 24.45 -31.66
CA ASP A 918 -14.53 23.47 -32.72
C ASP A 918 -13.86 24.07 -33.94
N GLU A 919 -12.82 23.43 -34.45
CA GLU A 919 -12.26 23.74 -35.75
C GLU A 919 -13.11 23.03 -36.81
N VAL A 920 -13.88 23.79 -37.57
CA VAL A 920 -14.82 23.28 -38.56
C VAL A 920 -14.35 23.67 -39.95
N VAL A 921 -14.22 22.68 -40.83
CA VAL A 921 -13.86 22.91 -42.22
C VAL A 921 -15.11 22.77 -43.07
N TYR A 922 -15.56 23.87 -43.67
CA TYR A 922 -16.68 23.87 -44.60
C TYR A 922 -16.21 23.73 -46.04
N CYS A 923 -17.02 23.08 -46.86
CA CYS A 923 -16.84 23.12 -48.31
C CYS A 923 -17.09 24.54 -48.84
N THR A 924 -16.10 25.11 -49.53
CA THR A 924 -16.16 26.47 -50.11
C THR A 924 -17.30 26.70 -51.11
N SER A 925 -17.85 25.64 -51.72
CA SER A 925 -18.84 25.74 -52.78
C SER A 925 -20.28 25.45 -52.33
N CYS A 926 -20.48 24.71 -51.24
CA CYS A 926 -21.83 24.36 -50.76
C CYS A 926 -22.09 24.61 -49.27
N ASN A 927 -21.08 25.05 -48.50
CA ASN A 927 -21.17 25.26 -47.05
C ASN A 927 -21.49 23.99 -46.22
N ALA A 928 -21.38 22.79 -46.77
CA ALA A 928 -21.48 21.56 -46.00
C ALA A 928 -20.23 21.36 -45.13
N GLU A 929 -20.44 20.97 -43.88
CA GLU A 929 -19.42 20.63 -42.91
C GLU A 929 -18.66 19.37 -43.36
N LEU A 930 -17.34 19.44 -43.44
CA LEU A 930 -16.48 18.34 -43.90
C LEU A 930 -15.78 17.62 -42.77
N SER A 931 -15.37 18.38 -41.77
CA SER A 931 -14.76 17.86 -40.56
C SER A 931 -14.99 18.84 -39.42
N ARG A 932 -15.16 18.30 -38.22
CA ARG A 932 -15.20 19.03 -36.95
C ARG A 932 -14.21 18.37 -36.01
N GLU A 933 -13.25 19.15 -35.54
CA GLU A 933 -12.29 18.71 -34.53
C GLU A 933 -12.43 19.60 -33.30
N HIS A 934 -12.71 19.01 -32.15
CA HIS A 934 -12.75 19.74 -30.89
C HIS A 934 -11.32 20.04 -30.42
N LYS A 935 -10.99 21.32 -30.24
CA LYS A 935 -9.69 21.77 -29.74
C LYS A 935 -9.87 22.39 -28.38
N THR A 936 -9.18 21.85 -27.39
CA THR A 936 -9.05 22.49 -26.08
C THR A 936 -8.00 23.60 -26.16
N ILE A 937 -8.30 24.72 -25.54
CA ILE A 937 -7.35 25.81 -25.31
C ILE A 937 -6.97 25.73 -23.84
N ASP A 938 -5.68 25.49 -23.59
CA ASP A 938 -5.12 25.52 -22.24
C ASP A 938 -5.57 26.78 -21.49
N LYS A 939 -5.81 26.64 -20.18
CA LYS A 939 -6.16 27.78 -19.32
C LYS A 939 -5.18 28.92 -19.58
N LEU A 940 -5.69 30.15 -19.67
CA LEU A 940 -4.77 31.28 -19.71
C LEU A 940 -3.96 31.29 -18.42
N ALA A 941 -2.64 31.44 -18.56
CA ALA A 941 -1.79 31.68 -17.43
C ALA A 941 -2.38 32.85 -16.61
N HIS A 942 -2.46 32.68 -15.29
CA HIS A 942 -2.88 33.75 -14.42
C HIS A 942 -2.04 35.00 -14.70
N THR A 943 -2.70 36.14 -14.90
CA THR A 943 -2.01 37.41 -15.11
C THR A 943 -1.68 38.00 -13.75
N PRO A 944 -0.41 38.00 -13.32
CA PRO A 944 -0.04 38.44 -11.99
C PRO A 944 -0.32 39.92 -11.83
N GLY A 945 -1.05 40.27 -10.78
CA GLY A 945 -1.26 41.65 -10.37
C GLY A 945 -0.02 42.24 -9.72
N THR A 946 -0.13 43.51 -9.35
CA THR A 946 0.87 44.13 -8.48
C THR A 946 0.84 43.42 -7.13
N ALA A 947 2.00 43.02 -6.64
CA ALA A 947 2.14 42.48 -5.30
C ALA A 947 1.58 43.47 -4.26
N VAL A 948 0.76 42.96 -3.34
CA VAL A 948 0.20 43.72 -2.22
C VAL A 948 0.76 43.17 -0.91
N GLN A 949 0.93 44.04 0.08
CA GLN A 949 1.40 43.65 1.41
C GLN A 949 0.21 43.33 2.30
N GLU A 950 0.15 42.10 2.79
CA GLU A 950 -0.82 41.63 3.76
C GLU A 950 -0.11 41.19 5.05
N ASN A 951 -0.86 41.03 6.15
CA ASN A 951 -0.33 40.57 7.44
C ASN A 951 0.90 41.37 7.94
N VAL A 952 0.91 42.69 7.72
CA VAL A 952 2.05 43.54 8.06
C VAL A 952 2.22 43.65 9.58
N VAL A 953 3.31 43.08 10.09
CA VAL A 953 3.85 43.27 11.44
C VAL A 953 5.04 44.24 11.33
N PRO A 954 4.96 45.45 11.92
CA PRO A 954 6.05 46.41 11.82
C PRO A 954 7.28 45.93 12.60
N ALA A 955 8.48 46.17 12.04
CA ALA A 955 9.75 45.90 12.72
C ALA A 955 9.96 46.86 13.89
N SER A 956 10.60 46.35 14.95
CA SER A 956 11.07 47.14 16.08
C SER A 956 12.60 46.97 16.23
N CYS A 957 13.22 47.67 17.18
CA CYS A 957 14.63 47.44 17.50
C CYS A 957 14.88 46.16 18.33
N SER A 958 13.82 45.47 18.78
CA SER A 958 13.91 44.20 19.53
C SER A 958 13.41 42.98 18.76
N ALA A 959 12.50 43.17 17.80
CA ALA A 959 11.88 42.11 17.02
C ALA A 959 11.86 42.46 15.52
N GLU A 960 12.11 41.45 14.68
CA GLU A 960 11.97 41.59 13.23
C GLU A 960 10.51 41.86 12.88
N GLY A 961 10.29 42.72 11.88
CA GLY A 961 8.98 42.89 11.29
C GLY A 961 8.75 41.82 10.24
N SER A 962 7.52 41.68 9.79
CA SER A 962 7.22 40.82 8.66
C SER A 962 6.00 41.29 7.90
N TYR A 963 5.91 40.89 6.65
CA TYR A 963 4.69 41.01 5.87
C TYR A 963 4.65 39.88 4.86
N ASP A 964 3.44 39.51 4.45
CA ASP A 964 3.26 38.61 3.33
C ASP A 964 3.13 39.45 2.06
N GLU A 965 4.02 39.22 1.11
CA GLU A 965 3.87 39.74 -0.24
C GLU A 965 2.98 38.79 -1.03
N VAL A 966 1.74 39.21 -1.28
CA VAL A 966 0.72 38.40 -1.95
C VAL A 966 0.46 38.95 -3.34
N VAL A 967 0.54 38.08 -4.35
CA VAL A 967 0.24 38.42 -5.75
C VAL A 967 -1.07 37.76 -6.13
N TYR A 968 -2.09 38.58 -6.38
CA TYR A 968 -3.38 38.10 -6.89
C TYR A 968 -3.44 38.15 -8.41
N CYS A 969 -4.19 37.23 -9.02
CA CYS A 969 -4.54 37.32 -10.43
C CYS A 969 -5.43 38.55 -10.66
N THR A 970 -5.02 39.44 -11.55
CA THR A 970 -5.83 40.65 -11.90
C THR A 970 -7.21 40.31 -12.48
N SER A 971 -7.38 39.11 -13.02
CA SER A 971 -8.57 38.70 -13.74
C SER A 971 -9.58 37.92 -12.89
N CYS A 972 -9.12 37.10 -11.92
CA CYS A 972 -10.00 36.24 -11.11
C CYS A 972 -9.79 36.37 -9.60
N ASN A 973 -8.86 37.23 -9.16
CA ASN A 973 -8.53 37.46 -7.76
C ASN A 973 -8.05 36.22 -6.99
N ALA A 974 -7.67 35.15 -7.70
CA ALA A 974 -7.02 33.98 -7.11
C ALA A 974 -5.60 34.35 -6.65
N GLU A 975 -5.22 33.86 -5.48
CA GLU A 975 -3.86 34.01 -4.93
C GLU A 975 -2.89 33.19 -5.79
N LEU A 976 -1.89 33.84 -6.39
CA LEU A 976 -0.91 33.20 -7.28
C LEU A 976 0.38 32.82 -6.56
N SER A 977 0.77 33.65 -5.61
CA SER A 977 1.93 33.43 -4.78
C SER A 977 1.80 34.23 -3.49
N ARG A 978 2.29 33.63 -2.41
CA ARG A 978 2.51 34.27 -1.12
C ARG A 978 3.95 34.06 -0.74
N GLU A 979 4.67 35.15 -0.53
CA GLU A 979 6.03 35.10 -0.03
C GLU A 979 6.12 35.85 1.30
N HIS A 980 6.54 35.15 2.34
CA HIS A 980 6.78 35.78 3.64
C HIS A 980 8.08 36.58 3.57
N LYS A 981 8.01 37.89 3.80
CA LYS A 981 9.16 38.80 3.82
C LYS A 981 9.40 39.24 5.25
N THR A 982 10.60 39.03 5.75
CA THR A 982 11.05 39.63 6.99
C THR A 982 11.58 41.03 6.73
N ILE A 983 11.32 41.93 7.68
CA ILE A 983 11.89 43.27 7.72
C ILE A 983 12.94 43.25 8.83
N ASP A 984 14.18 43.55 8.46
CA ASP A 984 15.29 43.65 9.40
C ASP A 984 14.93 44.55 10.59
N LYS A 985 15.44 44.18 11.78
CA LYS A 985 15.25 44.99 12.99
C LYS A 985 15.70 46.42 12.77
N LEU A 986 14.97 47.36 13.35
CA LEU A 986 15.40 48.76 13.36
C LEU A 986 16.70 48.88 14.15
N ALA A 987 17.65 49.66 13.63
CA ALA A 987 18.90 49.92 14.34
C ALA A 987 18.60 50.59 15.70
N HIS A 988 19.32 50.18 16.74
CA HIS A 988 19.19 50.80 18.05
C HIS A 988 19.56 52.29 18.01
N THR A 989 18.75 53.12 18.67
CA THR A 989 18.99 54.56 18.81
C THR A 989 19.81 54.82 20.10
N PRO A 990 21.07 55.27 20.03
CA PRO A 990 21.91 55.42 21.22
C PRO A 990 21.48 56.56 22.14
N GLY A 991 21.34 56.26 23.43
CA GLY A 991 21.08 57.22 24.49
C GLY A 991 22.34 57.90 25.01
N THR A 992 22.21 58.62 26.13
CA THR A 992 23.36 59.25 26.81
C THR A 992 24.12 58.24 27.66
N ALA A 993 25.44 58.31 27.65
CA ALA A 993 26.28 57.45 28.47
C ALA A 993 26.05 57.70 29.98
N VAL A 994 25.93 56.60 30.74
CA VAL A 994 25.78 56.59 32.21
C VAL A 994 26.94 55.84 32.86
N GLN A 995 27.27 56.16 34.12
CA GLN A 995 28.35 55.49 34.86
C GLN A 995 27.77 54.37 35.73
N GLU A 996 28.29 53.16 35.57
CA GLU A 996 27.90 51.97 36.30
C GLU A 996 29.13 51.28 36.92
N ASN A 997 28.91 50.32 37.82
CA ASN A 997 29.99 49.56 38.47
C ASN A 997 31.09 50.42 39.10
N VAL A 998 30.70 51.55 39.72
CA VAL A 998 31.65 52.49 40.31
C VAL A 998 32.28 51.88 41.56
N VAL A 999 33.53 51.42 41.43
CA VAL A 999 34.39 51.03 42.54
C VAL A 999 35.23 52.25 42.94
N PRO A 1000 35.05 52.80 44.15
CA PRO A 1000 35.84 53.93 44.60
C PRO A 1000 37.31 53.54 44.83
N ALA A 1001 38.24 54.42 44.46
CA ALA A 1001 39.66 54.20 44.70
C ALA A 1001 40.01 54.30 46.20
N SER A 1002 41.01 53.52 46.63
CA SER A 1002 41.53 53.51 48.00
C SER A 1002 43.05 53.67 48.02
N CYS A 1003 43.65 53.77 49.21
CA CYS A 1003 45.11 53.92 49.32
C CYS A 1003 45.88 52.63 49.02
N THR A 1004 45.18 51.52 48.80
CA THR A 1004 45.78 50.21 48.46
C THR A 1004 45.34 49.69 47.09
N ALA A 1005 44.17 50.10 46.58
CA ALA A 1005 43.60 49.64 45.31
C ALA A 1005 43.08 50.79 44.43
N GLU A 1006 43.27 50.67 43.11
CA GLU A 1006 42.68 51.61 42.14
C GLU A 1006 41.16 51.43 42.13
N GLY A 1007 40.45 52.52 41.87
CA GLY A 1007 39.02 52.47 41.63
C GLY A 1007 38.74 52.27 40.14
N SER A 1008 37.48 52.09 39.78
CA SER A 1008 37.06 52.00 38.39
C SER A 1008 35.57 52.28 38.25
N TYR A 1009 35.11 52.51 37.03
CA TYR A 1009 33.70 52.53 36.66
C TYR A 1009 33.57 52.14 35.19
N ASP A 1010 32.40 51.68 34.79
CA ASP A 1010 32.05 51.44 33.40
C ASP A 1010 31.20 52.60 32.88
N GLU A 1011 31.52 53.10 31.69
CA GLU A 1011 30.69 54.06 30.96
C GLU A 1011 29.84 53.29 29.94
N VAL A 1012 28.52 53.26 30.15
CA VAL A 1012 27.58 52.41 29.41
C VAL A 1012 26.56 53.26 28.65
N VAL A 1013 26.30 52.92 27.39
CA VAL A 1013 25.31 53.60 26.54
C VAL A 1013 24.19 52.62 26.21
N TYR A 1014 22.95 52.97 26.56
CA TYR A 1014 21.76 52.17 26.28
C TYR A 1014 20.96 52.71 25.10
N CYS A 1015 20.24 51.84 24.40
CA CYS A 1015 19.24 52.23 23.41
C CYS A 1015 18.09 52.99 24.08
N THR A 1016 17.70 54.15 23.55
CA THR A 1016 16.61 54.96 24.14
C THR A 1016 15.23 54.31 24.04
N GLU A 1017 15.06 53.33 23.14
CA GLU A 1017 13.77 52.68 22.89
C GLU A 1017 13.58 51.38 23.65
N CYS A 1018 14.58 50.48 23.64
CA CYS A 1018 14.46 49.15 24.24
C CYS A 1018 15.43 48.90 25.41
N GLN A 1019 16.23 49.91 25.79
CA GLN A 1019 17.25 49.83 26.85
C GLN A 1019 18.32 48.75 26.66
N ALA A 1020 18.49 48.20 25.46
CA ALA A 1020 19.60 47.31 25.16
C ALA A 1020 20.95 48.05 25.29
N GLU A 1021 21.94 47.41 25.90
CA GLU A 1021 23.30 47.95 26.03
C GLU A 1021 23.98 48.00 24.65
N LEU A 1022 24.40 49.19 24.23
CA LEU A 1022 25.03 49.42 22.92
C LEU A 1022 26.55 49.46 22.99
N SER A 1023 27.09 49.93 24.12
CA SER A 1023 28.52 49.96 24.35
C SER A 1023 28.83 50.10 25.84
N ARG A 1024 29.91 49.46 26.28
CA ARG A 1024 30.49 49.57 27.62
C ARG A 1024 31.98 49.82 27.53
N GLU A 1025 32.47 50.83 28.24
CA GLU A 1025 33.89 51.16 28.31
C GLU A 1025 34.37 51.25 29.77
N HIS A 1026 35.35 50.45 30.15
CA HIS A 1026 35.91 50.45 31.50
C HIS A 1026 36.89 51.61 31.70
N LYS A 1027 36.70 52.41 32.76
CA LYS A 1027 37.55 53.54 33.16
C LYS A 1027 38.16 53.26 34.52
N THR A 1028 39.46 53.47 34.67
CA THR A 1028 40.15 53.34 35.96
C THR A 1028 40.29 54.70 36.65
N ILE A 1029 40.23 54.68 37.98
CA ILE A 1029 40.44 55.82 38.88
C ILE A 1029 41.71 55.55 39.70
N ASP A 1030 42.66 56.48 39.66
CA ASP A 1030 43.94 56.35 40.39
C ASP A 1030 43.74 56.17 41.91
N LYS A 1031 44.66 55.43 42.55
CA LYS A 1031 44.68 55.19 44.00
C LYS A 1031 44.69 56.49 44.80
N THR A 1032 44.07 56.47 45.98
CA THR A 1032 44.17 57.58 46.93
C THR A 1032 45.49 57.54 47.71
N ALA A 1033 45.90 58.66 48.32
CA ALA A 1033 47.17 58.71 49.06
C ALA A 1033 47.03 58.12 50.48
N HIS A 1034 48.09 57.52 51.04
CA HIS A 1034 48.08 57.01 52.42
C HIS A 1034 48.00 58.12 53.47
N THR A 1035 47.13 57.95 54.47
CA THR A 1035 47.05 58.80 55.67
C THR A 1035 48.00 58.29 56.76
N ILE A 1036 49.13 58.97 57.02
CA ILE A 1036 50.28 58.45 57.82
C ILE A 1036 50.39 59.06 59.22
N MET A 1037 50.65 58.21 60.24
CA MET A 1037 50.96 58.56 61.64
C MET A 1037 52.33 58.04 62.08
N ILE A 1038 52.96 58.65 63.09
CA ILE A 1038 54.29 58.25 63.60
C ILE A 1038 54.19 57.45 64.91
N ARG A 1039 54.98 56.38 65.03
CA ARG A 1039 55.17 55.59 66.25
C ARG A 1039 56.62 55.70 66.75
N PRO A 1040 56.86 56.31 67.94
CA PRO A 1040 58.19 56.44 68.51
C PRO A 1040 58.82 55.08 68.85
N GLY A 1041 60.15 54.98 68.74
CA GLY A 1041 60.91 53.78 69.11
C GLY A 1041 60.97 53.50 70.62
N GLN A 1042 61.18 52.23 70.97
CA GLN A 1042 61.28 51.69 72.32
C GLN A 1042 62.48 50.72 72.42
N ALA A 1043 63.26 50.77 73.51
CA ALA A 1043 64.43 49.88 73.68
C ALA A 1043 64.03 48.46 74.14
N ALA A 1044 64.82 47.45 73.77
CA ALA A 1044 64.64 46.06 74.20
C ALA A 1044 65.11 45.82 75.64
N THR A 1045 64.48 44.89 76.34
CA THR A 1045 64.82 44.48 77.72
C THR A 1045 65.05 42.97 77.79
N THR A 1046 65.38 42.44 78.97
CA THR A 1046 65.42 40.98 79.20
C THR A 1046 64.05 40.31 79.12
N GLU A 1047 62.96 41.10 79.18
CA GLU A 1047 61.59 40.60 79.27
C GLU A 1047 60.77 40.87 77.99
N ALA A 1048 61.12 41.87 77.18
CA ALA A 1048 60.40 42.24 75.97
C ALA A 1048 61.32 42.78 74.86
N ASP A 1049 60.87 42.62 73.61
CA ASP A 1049 61.54 43.23 72.46
C ASP A 1049 61.34 44.75 72.42
N GLY A 1050 62.30 45.45 71.81
CA GLY A 1050 62.20 46.86 71.46
C GLY A 1050 61.80 47.05 69.99
N TRP A 1051 61.65 48.31 69.56
CA TRP A 1051 61.51 48.67 68.14
C TRP A 1051 62.05 50.06 67.83
N ASN A 1052 62.47 50.28 66.59
CA ASN A 1052 62.86 51.59 66.07
C ASN A 1052 61.63 52.46 65.74
N THR A 1053 61.82 53.79 65.71
CA THR A 1053 60.78 54.73 65.27
C THR A 1053 60.36 54.43 63.84
N HIS A 1054 59.06 54.34 63.59
CA HIS A 1054 58.50 54.06 62.26
C HIS A 1054 57.15 54.77 62.09
N PHE A 1055 56.65 54.82 60.87
CA PHE A 1055 55.36 55.41 60.50
C PHE A 1055 54.37 54.30 60.16
N TYR A 1056 53.07 54.57 60.23
CA TYR A 1056 52.04 53.63 59.80
C TYR A 1056 50.84 54.35 59.21
N CYS A 1057 50.18 53.73 58.24
CA CYS A 1057 48.93 54.27 57.69
C CYS A 1057 47.76 53.95 58.64
N THR A 1058 46.95 54.95 58.98
CA THR A 1058 45.79 54.77 59.87
C THR A 1058 44.65 53.97 59.24
N GLU A 1059 44.63 53.87 57.91
CA GLU A 1059 43.58 53.14 57.18
C GLU A 1059 43.99 51.68 56.94
N CYS A 1060 45.20 51.44 56.43
CA CYS A 1060 45.63 50.08 56.05
C CYS A 1060 46.65 49.42 57.00
N ASN A 1061 47.06 50.10 58.08
CA ASN A 1061 48.02 49.63 59.09
C ASN A 1061 49.41 49.20 58.58
N LYS A 1062 49.72 49.41 57.29
CA LYS A 1062 51.05 49.19 56.73
C LYS A 1062 52.05 50.12 57.39
N LEU A 1063 53.27 49.60 57.64
CA LEU A 1063 54.34 50.36 58.27
C LEU A 1063 55.21 51.01 57.20
N PHE A 1064 55.77 52.18 57.48
CA PHE A 1064 56.63 52.93 56.58
C PHE A 1064 57.84 53.49 57.33
N THR A 1065 58.95 53.68 56.60
CA THR A 1065 60.15 54.32 57.15
C THR A 1065 60.12 55.85 57.05
N ASN A 1066 59.15 56.41 56.32
CA ASN A 1066 59.03 57.84 56.07
C ASN A 1066 57.58 58.36 56.25
N ALA A 1067 57.46 59.66 56.55
CA ALA A 1067 56.18 60.32 56.80
C ALA A 1067 55.29 60.48 55.56
N THR A 1068 55.82 60.26 54.35
CA THR A 1068 55.07 60.39 53.09
C THR A 1068 54.37 59.10 52.66
N GLY A 1069 54.57 57.98 53.38
CA GLY A 1069 53.88 56.72 53.08
C GLY A 1069 54.34 56.04 51.78
N THR A 1070 55.53 56.36 51.28
CA THR A 1070 56.04 55.81 50.01
C THR A 1070 57.01 54.64 50.22
N ASN A 1071 57.63 54.52 51.40
CA ASN A 1071 58.66 53.51 51.68
C ASN A 1071 58.16 52.51 52.73
N GLU A 1072 57.42 51.49 52.27
CA GLU A 1072 56.84 50.43 53.12
C GLU A 1072 57.95 49.61 53.84
N THR A 1073 57.68 49.18 55.07
CA THR A 1073 58.57 48.35 55.90
C THR A 1073 57.77 47.30 56.65
N THR A 1074 58.44 46.30 57.22
CA THR A 1074 57.83 45.24 58.03
C THR A 1074 58.11 45.42 59.51
N TRP A 1075 57.35 44.71 60.34
CA TRP A 1075 57.56 44.68 61.79
C TRP A 1075 58.94 44.13 62.16
N GLU A 1076 59.37 43.01 61.56
CA GLU A 1076 60.70 42.42 61.76
C GLU A 1076 61.84 43.40 61.50
N ALA A 1077 61.74 44.26 60.49
CA ALA A 1077 62.78 45.24 60.16
C ALA A 1077 62.90 46.36 61.19
N VAL A 1078 61.82 46.63 61.94
CA VAL A 1078 61.81 47.66 62.99
C VAL A 1078 61.97 47.07 64.40
N ARG A 1079 61.81 45.76 64.59
CA ARG A 1079 61.93 45.04 65.87
C ARG A 1079 63.38 44.87 66.32
N ILE A 1080 63.62 44.97 67.62
CA ILE A 1080 64.91 44.75 68.30
C ILE A 1080 64.76 43.56 69.28
N PRO A 1081 65.41 42.40 69.06
CA PRO A 1081 65.25 41.21 69.91
C PRO A 1081 65.78 41.37 71.35
N ARG A 1082 65.19 40.65 72.32
CA ARG A 1082 65.65 40.57 73.72
C ARG A 1082 67.00 39.84 73.93
N ILE A 1083 67.65 40.08 75.08
CA ILE A 1083 68.99 39.57 75.46
C ILE A 1083 68.92 38.17 76.14
N VAL A 1084 69.85 37.23 75.85
CA VAL A 1084 69.87 35.82 76.36
C VAL A 1084 71.22 35.44 77.02
N THR A 1085 71.19 34.76 78.19
CA THR A 1085 72.38 34.30 78.98
C THR A 1085 72.26 32.83 79.48
N GLY A 1086 73.34 32.03 79.46
CA GLY A 1086 73.38 30.64 80.03
C GLY A 1086 74.69 29.85 79.78
N LYS A 1087 74.79 28.57 80.18
CA LYS A 1087 75.99 27.72 79.96
C LYS A 1087 75.95 26.96 78.63
N LEU A 1088 77.04 26.95 77.85
CA LEU A 1088 77.10 26.24 76.57
C LEU A 1088 76.97 24.72 76.79
N GLY A 1089 76.04 24.08 76.09
CA GLY A 1089 75.71 22.66 76.25
C GLY A 1089 74.71 22.32 77.34
N ASP A 1090 74.29 23.28 78.19
CA ASP A 1090 73.21 23.14 79.19
C ASP A 1090 71.90 23.68 78.57
N ILE A 1091 71.17 22.79 77.94
CA ILE A 1091 70.07 23.12 77.03
C ILE A 1091 68.72 22.97 77.73
N ASP A 1092 68.63 22.09 78.73
CA ASP A 1092 67.48 22.10 79.63
C ASP A 1092 67.55 23.24 80.66
N GLY A 1093 68.73 23.84 80.85
CA GLY A 1093 68.93 25.02 81.68
C GLY A 1093 68.96 24.70 83.17
N ASP A 1094 69.28 23.46 83.54
CA ASP A 1094 69.38 23.00 84.93
C ASP A 1094 70.71 23.41 85.60
N GLY A 1095 71.63 24.00 84.82
CA GLY A 1095 72.93 24.50 85.27
C GLY A 1095 74.07 23.48 85.15
N ILE A 1096 73.81 22.27 84.67
CA ILE A 1096 74.77 21.16 84.58
C ILE A 1096 74.69 20.50 83.21
N VAL A 1097 75.82 20.43 82.50
CA VAL A 1097 75.88 19.72 81.21
C VAL A 1097 75.90 18.20 81.44
N THR A 1098 74.85 17.51 80.99
CA THR A 1098 74.66 16.05 81.14
C THR A 1098 74.18 15.37 79.84
N ILE A 1099 74.01 14.04 79.88
CA ILE A 1099 73.44 13.29 78.76
C ILE A 1099 71.96 13.65 78.49
N LEU A 1100 71.28 14.28 79.46
CA LEU A 1100 69.93 14.76 79.29
C LEU A 1100 69.88 15.93 78.29
N ASP A 1101 70.88 16.83 78.30
CA ASP A 1101 70.99 17.92 77.32
C ASP A 1101 71.12 17.41 75.90
N VAL A 1102 71.89 16.34 75.70
CA VAL A 1102 71.96 15.66 74.40
C VAL A 1102 70.59 15.15 73.99
N THR A 1103 69.83 14.58 74.94
CA THR A 1103 68.47 14.11 74.68
C THR A 1103 67.57 15.28 74.28
N VAL A 1104 67.77 16.47 74.86
CA VAL A 1104 67.05 17.67 74.45
C VAL A 1104 67.43 18.12 73.04
N ILE A 1105 68.71 18.10 72.65
CA ILE A 1105 69.14 18.34 71.25
C ILE A 1105 68.42 17.38 70.32
N GLN A 1106 68.47 16.08 70.61
CA GLN A 1106 67.86 15.05 69.76
C GLN A 1106 66.35 15.24 69.64
N ARG A 1107 65.67 15.64 70.73
CA ARG A 1107 64.24 15.97 70.69
C ARG A 1107 63.95 17.21 69.86
N VAL A 1108 64.84 18.22 69.88
CA VAL A 1108 64.73 19.38 68.99
C VAL A 1108 64.86 18.96 67.53
N LEU A 1109 65.87 18.15 67.21
CA LEU A 1109 66.11 17.67 65.84
C LEU A 1109 64.99 16.77 65.32
N ALA A 1110 64.37 15.99 66.20
CA ALA A 1110 63.21 15.17 65.87
C ALA A 1110 61.89 15.97 65.83
N TYR A 1111 61.92 17.30 66.00
CA TYR A 1111 60.74 18.18 66.12
C TYR A 1111 59.77 17.78 67.25
N ILE A 1112 60.25 17.01 68.24
CA ILE A 1112 59.49 16.61 69.43
C ILE A 1112 59.41 17.78 70.43
N LYS A 1113 60.39 18.70 70.39
CA LYS A 1113 60.40 19.93 71.19
C LYS A 1113 60.86 21.10 70.31
N PRO A 1114 60.06 22.16 70.11
CA PRO A 1114 60.54 23.33 69.38
C PRO A 1114 61.66 24.01 70.17
N ALA A 1115 62.75 24.39 69.48
CA ALA A 1115 63.84 25.14 70.12
C ALA A 1115 63.48 26.61 70.24
N ASP A 1116 63.53 27.13 71.48
CA ASP A 1116 63.51 28.57 71.72
C ASP A 1116 64.89 29.21 71.46
N ASP A 1117 64.96 30.53 71.48
CA ASP A 1117 66.19 31.27 71.15
C ASP A 1117 67.34 30.99 72.14
N LYS A 1118 67.03 30.58 73.38
CA LYS A 1118 68.04 30.18 74.37
C LYS A 1118 68.57 28.80 74.06
N MET A 1119 67.70 27.84 73.76
CA MET A 1119 68.10 26.49 73.34
C MET A 1119 68.94 26.54 72.06
N LYS A 1120 68.53 27.33 71.06
CA LYS A 1120 69.28 27.53 69.80
C LYS A 1120 70.72 28.00 70.04
N LYS A 1121 70.92 28.87 71.03
CA LYS A 1121 72.23 29.44 71.35
C LYS A 1121 73.07 28.52 72.25
N LEU A 1122 72.46 27.86 73.23
CA LEU A 1122 73.19 26.97 74.16
C LEU A 1122 73.43 25.57 73.58
N GLY A 1123 72.61 25.13 72.63
CA GLY A 1123 72.70 23.81 72.01
C GLY A 1123 73.54 23.72 70.75
N ASP A 1124 73.96 24.85 70.21
CA ASP A 1124 74.97 24.97 69.15
C ASP A 1124 76.36 24.92 69.81
N VAL A 1125 76.79 23.71 70.15
CA VAL A 1125 78.03 23.51 70.93
C VAL A 1125 79.27 23.58 70.06
N ASP A 1126 79.11 23.62 68.74
CA ASP A 1126 80.22 23.85 67.82
C ASP A 1126 80.31 25.24 67.19
N GLY A 1127 79.32 26.08 67.46
CA GLY A 1127 79.32 27.51 67.12
C GLY A 1127 79.06 27.78 65.64
N ASP A 1128 78.39 26.87 64.92
CA ASP A 1128 78.06 27.02 63.50
C ASP A 1128 76.76 27.82 63.25
N GLY A 1129 76.07 28.20 64.33
CA GLY A 1129 74.81 28.93 64.35
C GLY A 1129 73.57 28.04 64.28
N LYS A 1130 73.72 26.71 64.34
CA LYS A 1130 72.63 25.74 64.20
C LYS A 1130 72.73 24.63 65.24
N ILE A 1131 71.58 24.15 65.70
CA ILE A 1131 71.52 22.88 66.43
C ILE A 1131 71.40 21.75 65.40
N THR A 1132 72.36 20.84 65.39
CA THR A 1132 72.42 19.69 64.50
C THR A 1132 72.71 18.39 65.24
N ALA A 1133 72.63 17.26 64.53
CA ALA A 1133 73.03 15.97 65.11
C ALA A 1133 74.53 15.93 65.44
N LEU A 1134 75.34 16.81 64.84
CA LEU A 1134 76.75 16.95 65.15
C LEU A 1134 76.95 17.55 66.55
N ASP A 1135 76.11 18.50 66.96
CA ASP A 1135 76.11 19.08 68.31
C ASP A 1135 75.81 18.04 69.38
N ALA A 1136 74.77 17.23 69.15
CA ALA A 1136 74.47 16.08 70.00
C ALA A 1136 75.68 15.14 70.12
N THR A 1137 76.35 14.87 69.00
CA THR A 1137 77.51 13.97 68.96
C THR A 1137 78.72 14.58 69.69
N LYS A 1138 78.98 15.88 69.51
CA LYS A 1138 80.09 16.58 70.17
C LYS A 1138 79.86 16.69 71.67
N LEU A 1139 78.64 16.99 72.09
CA LEU A 1139 78.25 17.01 73.49
C LEU A 1139 78.38 15.62 74.14
N GLN A 1140 77.96 14.55 73.45
CA GLN A 1140 78.19 13.16 73.91
C GLN A 1140 79.68 12.82 74.06
N ARG A 1141 80.51 13.22 73.10
CA ARG A 1141 81.96 12.97 73.14
C ARG A 1141 82.61 13.72 74.30
N TRP A 1142 82.22 14.99 74.50
CA TRP A 1142 82.67 15.82 75.61
C TRP A 1142 82.35 15.17 76.96
N LEU A 1143 81.12 14.67 77.14
CA LEU A 1143 80.71 13.95 78.36
C LEU A 1143 81.52 12.66 78.62
N LEU A 1144 82.07 12.02 77.59
CA LEU A 1144 82.92 10.82 77.71
C LEU A 1144 84.42 11.14 77.92
N GLY A 1145 84.78 12.42 78.07
CA GLY A 1145 86.17 12.86 78.23
C GLY A 1145 86.96 12.97 76.92
N LEU A 1146 86.29 12.89 75.78
CA LEU A 1146 86.86 13.14 74.44
C LEU A 1146 86.54 14.58 74.02
N ASN A 1147 87.37 15.23 73.20
CA ASN A 1147 87.08 16.59 72.69
C ASN A 1147 86.88 17.66 73.80
N GLN A 1148 87.72 17.62 74.83
CA GLN A 1148 87.72 18.55 75.98
C GLN A 1148 88.23 19.97 75.64
N ASP A 1149 88.52 20.23 74.37
CA ASP A 1149 88.91 21.53 73.80
C ASP A 1149 87.72 22.43 73.43
N LEU A 1150 86.48 21.92 73.50
CA LEU A 1150 85.26 22.70 73.30
C LEU A 1150 84.87 23.48 74.59
N ASN A 1151 84.41 24.73 74.46
CA ASN A 1151 83.97 25.59 75.58
C ASN A 1151 82.63 25.16 76.22
N ILE A 1152 82.28 23.87 76.11
CA ILE A 1152 81.07 23.30 76.70
C ILE A 1152 81.18 23.41 78.23
N GLY A 1153 80.15 23.99 78.86
CA GLY A 1153 80.07 24.29 80.29
C GLY A 1153 80.45 25.73 80.70
N GLU A 1154 80.95 26.55 79.77
CA GLU A 1154 81.24 27.98 79.99
C GLU A 1154 80.00 28.88 79.79
N ASP A 1155 80.00 30.07 80.40
CA ASP A 1155 78.88 31.02 80.32
C ASP A 1155 78.88 31.82 79.00
N VAL A 1156 77.71 32.02 78.37
CA VAL A 1156 77.49 32.63 77.04
C VAL A 1156 76.35 33.66 77.01
#